data_AF-A0A7X4I029-F1
#
_entry.id   AF-A0A7X4I029-F1
#
_cell.length_a   1.000
_cell.length_b   1.000
_cell.length_c   1.000
_cell.angle_alpha   90.00
_cell.angle_beta   90.00
_cell.angle_gamma   90.00
#
_symmetry.space_group_name_H-M   'P 1'
#
loop_
_entity.id
_entity.type
_entity.pdbx_description
1 polymer ?
#
loop_
_entity_poly.entity_id
_entity_poly.type
_entity_poly.pdbx_seq_one_letter_code
_entity_poly.pdbx_strand_id
1 'polypeptide(L)'
;MMQLSTSSRSRHGTFVPAAALIAGAAVLGMAAAVSLEPIVPEAAVENRPIAVTEDRYVSSETCRACHPSQYQTWHGSFHRTMTQVATPESVRADFDGVAVDAGPGRPMRLERRGDEFWAEFDDPGWEGDPRDRPRITRQVVMITGSHHQNIYWYSTGHERALNVLPAVYLLDDERWTPRNAVVLAPPGQGVAMLDGHWNAVCIDCHTTHGKTRFDTPFRSEPIRNQSVDTTVAELGIACEACHGPAAAHVAANRNPLRRYALHAGGASDPTIVEPTRLDPRRSSQVCGQCHSIWEFPDPTAERAASAAGLPFRPGDELRETRFVAQPRVNGRSPAMRNLIAADPDFVRGSFWADGLVRVSGREYNGLIDSPCFTDAAAPERTLSCFSCHTMHKTPEDPRTIAEWADTHQVSAGMGGDAACTQCHDGIAADVAAHTHHAPESAGSRCYNCHMPYTSYGLLRAIRSHTVTSPTVRESVEIGRPNACNLCHLDRTLAWSADQLRDWYGQSPPDLRGEERSVAASVLWLLAGDAGQRALTAWSYGREPAQEASGTSWMVPYLGELLGDPYDAVRFIAARSLRTISGFETLQYDFTGSRDARIEAAVGALRAWRNSPRARTRRDPELLFGVDGTLDTAAMRRLFDRRDTRPLFLRE
;
A
#
# COMPACT_ATOMS: atom_id res chain seq x y z
N MET A 1 -2.18 15.92 -84.63
CA MET A 1 -1.27 16.65 -85.54
C MET A 1 -0.49 17.66 -84.73
N MET A 2 0.83 17.67 -84.92
CA MET A 2 1.85 18.54 -84.35
C MET A 2 1.45 20.04 -84.32
N GLN A 3 1.82 20.79 -83.27
CA GLN A 3 3.10 21.53 -83.13
C GLN A 3 2.98 22.78 -82.21
N LEU A 4 3.73 22.72 -81.11
CA LEU A 4 4.56 23.76 -80.45
C LEU A 4 4.29 25.26 -80.66
N SER A 5 4.11 25.99 -79.55
CA SER A 5 4.76 27.29 -79.33
C SER A 5 4.97 27.58 -77.84
N THR A 6 6.11 28.19 -77.55
CA THR A 6 6.76 28.44 -76.26
C THR A 6 6.19 29.65 -75.51
N SER A 7 6.27 29.64 -74.16
CA SER A 7 6.21 30.85 -73.34
C SER A 7 6.94 30.63 -72.00
N SER A 8 7.97 31.44 -71.81
CA SER A 8 8.85 31.59 -70.65
C SER A 8 8.11 32.02 -69.37
N ARG A 9 8.46 31.42 -68.22
CA ARG A 9 8.30 32.03 -66.89
C ARG A 9 9.58 31.87 -66.09
N SER A 10 10.23 32.99 -65.80
CA SER A 10 11.37 33.10 -64.90
C SER A 10 10.95 32.80 -63.45
N ARG A 11 11.60 31.81 -62.81
CA ARG A 11 11.59 31.66 -61.36
C ARG A 11 12.84 32.34 -60.79
N HIS A 12 12.67 33.46 -60.10
CA HIS A 12 13.70 34.00 -59.21
C HIS A 12 13.63 33.20 -57.89
N GLY A 13 14.54 32.25 -57.73
CA GLY A 13 14.77 31.58 -56.46
C GLY A 13 15.67 32.45 -55.59
N THR A 14 15.15 32.97 -54.49
CA THR A 14 15.93 33.57 -53.41
C THR A 14 16.76 32.47 -52.73
N PHE A 15 18.05 32.40 -53.08
CA PHE A 15 19.03 31.64 -52.33
C PHE A 15 19.29 32.35 -50.99
N VAL A 16 18.71 31.85 -49.90
CA VAL A 16 19.22 32.16 -48.57
C VAL A 16 20.53 31.38 -48.42
N PRO A 17 21.69 32.03 -48.22
CA PRO A 17 22.96 31.33 -48.13
C PRO A 17 22.94 30.42 -46.88
N ALA A 18 23.36 29.17 -47.04
CA ALA A 18 23.40 28.15 -45.98
C ALA A 18 24.09 28.63 -44.68
N ALA A 19 24.99 29.62 -44.78
CA ALA A 19 25.61 30.29 -43.64
C ALA A 19 24.59 30.96 -42.70
N ALA A 20 23.50 31.54 -43.20
CA ALA A 20 22.47 32.16 -42.37
C ALA A 20 21.61 31.13 -41.61
N LEU A 21 21.39 29.96 -42.19
CA LEU A 21 20.70 28.84 -41.52
C LEU A 21 21.58 28.20 -40.44
N ILE A 22 22.88 28.05 -40.70
CA ILE A 22 23.84 27.55 -39.71
C ILE A 22 24.01 28.55 -38.57
N ALA A 23 24.11 29.84 -38.87
CA ALA A 23 24.17 30.89 -37.85
C ALA A 23 22.88 30.95 -37.02
N GLY A 24 21.71 30.85 -37.67
CA GLY A 24 20.41 30.77 -36.99
C GLY A 24 20.31 29.55 -36.08
N ALA A 25 20.73 28.37 -36.53
CA ALA A 25 20.75 27.15 -35.74
C ALA A 25 21.76 27.22 -34.56
N ALA A 26 22.91 27.85 -34.76
CA ALA A 26 23.90 28.06 -33.70
C ALA A 26 23.41 29.06 -32.64
N VAL A 27 22.72 30.12 -33.05
CA VAL A 27 22.10 31.10 -32.13
C VAL A 27 20.92 30.49 -31.39
N LEU A 28 20.08 29.68 -32.05
CA LEU A 28 19.01 28.90 -31.39
C LEU A 28 19.58 27.84 -30.44
N GLY A 29 20.67 27.17 -30.82
CA GLY A 29 21.37 26.21 -29.96
C GLY A 29 22.03 26.87 -28.74
N MET A 30 22.64 28.05 -28.90
CA MET A 30 23.18 28.85 -27.79
C MET A 30 22.08 29.43 -26.91
N ALA A 31 20.98 29.93 -27.48
CA ALA A 31 19.84 30.44 -26.70
C ALA A 31 19.16 29.31 -25.90
N ALA A 32 19.03 28.10 -26.49
CA ALA A 32 18.55 26.92 -25.78
C ALA A 32 19.54 26.45 -24.69
N ALA A 33 20.84 26.52 -24.93
CA ALA A 33 21.87 26.19 -23.93
C ALA A 33 21.95 27.22 -22.78
N VAL A 34 21.57 28.48 -23.01
CA VAL A 34 21.53 29.55 -21.99
C VAL A 34 20.20 29.56 -21.22
N SER A 35 19.14 28.91 -21.76
CA SER A 35 17.81 28.83 -21.12
C SER A 35 17.57 27.55 -20.33
N LEU A 36 18.56 26.64 -20.26
CA LEU A 36 18.52 25.50 -19.36
C LEU A 36 19.11 25.96 -18.03
N GLU A 37 18.29 26.00 -16.98
CA GLU A 37 18.78 26.19 -15.62
C GLU A 37 19.92 25.20 -15.33
N PRO A 38 21.01 25.62 -14.67
CA PRO A 38 22.13 24.75 -14.40
C PRO A 38 21.65 23.54 -13.58
N ILE A 39 21.82 22.34 -14.13
CA ILE A 39 21.57 21.09 -13.41
C ILE A 39 22.52 21.07 -12.22
N VAL A 40 21.99 21.23 -11.01
CA VAL A 40 22.75 21.08 -9.77
C VAL A 40 23.24 19.65 -9.71
N PRO A 41 24.57 19.40 -9.66
CA PRO A 41 25.07 18.04 -9.52
C PRO A 41 24.52 17.40 -8.25
N GLU A 42 24.12 16.13 -8.32
CA GLU A 42 23.51 15.42 -7.18
C GLU A 42 24.38 15.49 -5.90
N ALA A 43 25.71 15.51 -6.04
CA ALA A 43 26.65 15.64 -4.91
C ALA A 43 26.63 17.02 -4.21
N ALA A 44 26.13 18.07 -4.88
CA ALA A 44 26.02 19.42 -4.33
C ALA A 44 24.69 19.66 -3.61
N VAL A 45 23.79 18.67 -3.60
CA VAL A 45 22.50 18.76 -2.90
C VAL A 45 22.70 18.48 -1.41
N GLU A 46 22.37 19.47 -0.59
CA GLU A 46 22.55 19.43 0.87
C GLU A 46 21.23 19.25 1.63
N ASN A 47 20.10 19.57 1.02
CA ASN A 47 18.80 19.72 1.70
C ASN A 47 17.89 18.47 1.61
N ARG A 48 18.33 17.40 0.92
CA ARG A 48 17.63 16.11 0.81
C ARG A 48 18.63 14.96 0.64
N PRO A 49 18.22 13.71 0.95
CA PRO A 49 18.94 12.49 0.55
C PRO A 49 19.33 12.50 -0.93
N ILE A 50 20.51 11.97 -1.24
CA ILE A 50 21.07 11.97 -2.60
C ILE A 50 21.33 10.57 -3.14
N ALA A 51 21.25 10.41 -4.46
CA ALA A 51 21.61 9.19 -5.15
C ALA A 51 23.11 9.17 -5.51
N VAL A 52 23.83 8.13 -5.10
CA VAL A 52 25.26 7.94 -5.36
C VAL A 52 25.56 6.50 -5.77
N THR A 53 26.34 6.32 -6.83
CA THR A 53 26.78 4.99 -7.28
C THR A 53 28.03 4.57 -6.51
N GLU A 54 27.85 3.90 -5.38
CA GLU A 54 28.91 3.34 -4.54
C GLU A 54 28.67 1.84 -4.27
N ASP A 55 29.57 1.16 -3.55
CA ASP A 55 29.43 -0.26 -3.14
C ASP A 55 29.11 -1.27 -4.25
N ARG A 56 29.53 -0.97 -5.48
CA ARG A 56 29.30 -1.76 -6.70
C ARG A 56 27.86 -1.66 -7.26
N TYR A 57 27.08 -0.68 -6.81
CA TYR A 57 25.81 -0.30 -7.45
C TYR A 57 26.08 0.61 -8.65
N VAL A 58 25.27 0.46 -9.71
CA VAL A 58 25.49 1.13 -11.01
C VAL A 58 24.26 1.86 -11.56
N SER A 59 23.16 1.92 -10.80
CA SER A 59 21.86 2.49 -11.20
C SER A 59 21.15 1.70 -12.32
N SER A 60 19.82 1.73 -12.29
CA SER A 60 18.93 1.11 -13.28
C SER A 60 19.17 1.63 -14.70
N GLU A 61 19.65 2.86 -14.88
CA GLU A 61 19.93 3.41 -16.22
C GLU A 61 21.00 2.59 -16.95
N THR A 62 21.98 2.05 -16.23
CA THR A 62 23.01 1.16 -16.80
C THR A 62 22.40 -0.12 -17.38
N CYS A 63 21.29 -0.60 -16.83
CA CYS A 63 20.61 -1.83 -17.26
C CYS A 63 19.88 -1.65 -18.60
N ARG A 64 19.40 -0.43 -18.90
CA ARG A 64 18.50 -0.13 -20.03
C ARG A 64 19.05 -0.56 -21.39
N ALA A 65 20.35 -0.39 -21.62
CA ALA A 65 20.97 -0.70 -22.91
C ALA A 65 20.95 -2.20 -23.25
N CYS A 66 21.03 -3.08 -22.23
CA CYS A 66 21.00 -4.52 -22.40
C CYS A 66 19.61 -5.12 -22.16
N HIS A 67 18.80 -4.48 -21.31
CA HIS A 67 17.48 -4.95 -20.86
C HIS A 67 16.36 -3.93 -21.11
N PRO A 68 16.13 -3.49 -22.37
CA PRO A 68 15.20 -2.40 -22.64
C PRO A 68 13.74 -2.74 -22.30
N SER A 69 13.32 -4.00 -22.47
CA SER A 69 11.94 -4.42 -22.15
C SER A 69 11.70 -4.49 -20.64
N GLN A 70 12.64 -5.08 -19.88
CA GLN A 70 12.55 -5.13 -18.42
C GLN A 70 12.59 -3.71 -17.83
N TYR A 71 13.48 -2.85 -18.33
CA TYR A 71 13.55 -1.45 -17.92
C TYR A 71 12.23 -0.72 -18.18
N GLN A 72 11.64 -0.86 -19.38
CA GLN A 72 10.38 -0.18 -19.71
C GLN A 72 9.24 -0.58 -18.77
N THR A 73 9.12 -1.87 -18.45
CA THR A 73 8.06 -2.38 -17.58
C THR A 73 8.28 -2.00 -16.11
N TRP A 74 9.52 -2.05 -15.63
CA TRP A 74 9.90 -1.55 -14.31
C TRP A 74 9.63 -0.04 -14.19
N HIS A 75 10.01 0.75 -15.19
CA HIS A 75 9.82 2.20 -15.19
C HIS A 75 8.34 2.60 -15.15
N GLY A 76 7.46 1.78 -15.74
CA GLY A 76 6.00 1.98 -15.65
C GLY A 76 5.35 1.40 -14.40
N SER A 77 6.11 0.80 -13.48
CA SER A 77 5.60 0.18 -12.26
C SER A 77 5.58 1.14 -11.06
N PHE A 78 4.82 0.76 -10.02
CA PHE A 78 4.72 1.51 -8.77
C PHE A 78 5.93 1.34 -7.84
N HIS A 79 6.75 0.30 -8.02
CA HIS A 79 8.01 0.13 -7.30
C HIS A 79 8.99 1.26 -7.60
N ARG A 80 9.16 1.59 -8.89
CA ARG A 80 10.05 2.67 -9.36
C ARG A 80 9.65 4.04 -8.83
N THR A 81 8.35 4.27 -8.61
CA THR A 81 7.80 5.57 -8.19
C THR A 81 7.54 5.69 -6.70
N MET A 82 7.93 4.69 -5.89
CA MET A 82 7.63 4.66 -4.46
C MET A 82 8.20 5.87 -3.70
N THR A 83 9.42 6.28 -4.03
CA THR A 83 10.01 7.53 -3.54
C THR A 83 10.59 8.29 -4.71
N GLN A 84 10.27 9.58 -4.82
CA GLN A 84 10.75 10.44 -5.90
C GLN A 84 11.17 11.81 -5.34
N VAL A 85 12.08 12.49 -6.03
CA VAL A 85 12.32 13.93 -5.82
C VAL A 85 11.05 14.68 -6.19
N ALA A 86 10.69 15.71 -5.42
CA ALA A 86 9.57 16.58 -5.75
C ALA A 86 9.92 17.44 -6.96
N THR A 87 9.28 17.18 -8.09
CA THR A 87 9.41 17.92 -9.36
C THR A 87 8.02 18.14 -9.96
N PRO A 88 7.86 19.03 -10.95
CA PRO A 88 6.60 19.20 -11.66
C PRO A 88 5.99 17.91 -12.23
N GLU A 89 6.82 16.92 -12.55
CA GLU A 89 6.39 15.63 -13.08
C GLU A 89 5.96 14.64 -11.98
N SER A 90 6.51 14.76 -10.77
CA SER A 90 6.27 13.81 -9.69
C SER A 90 5.19 14.29 -8.70
N VAL A 91 5.08 15.60 -8.46
CA VAL A 91 4.08 16.19 -7.58
C VAL A 91 2.70 16.13 -8.24
N ARG A 92 1.75 15.46 -7.57
CA ARG A 92 0.39 15.22 -8.08
C ARG A 92 -0.65 16.18 -7.52
N ALA A 93 -0.40 16.75 -6.35
CA ALA A 93 -1.29 17.73 -5.73
C ALA A 93 -1.04 19.13 -6.29
N ASP A 94 -2.07 19.97 -6.23
CA ASP A 94 -1.92 21.39 -6.55
C ASP A 94 -1.21 22.14 -5.41
N PHE A 95 -0.24 22.97 -5.78
CA PHE A 95 0.54 23.84 -4.89
C PHE A 95 0.40 25.32 -5.28
N ASP A 96 -0.43 25.69 -6.27
CA ASP A 96 -0.53 27.07 -6.73
C ASP A 96 -1.49 27.90 -5.85
N GLY A 97 -1.00 28.36 -4.69
CA GLY A 97 -1.76 29.22 -3.78
C GLY A 97 -2.87 28.50 -3.01
N VAL A 98 -2.75 27.18 -2.86
CA VAL A 98 -3.77 26.32 -2.23
C VAL A 98 -3.74 26.50 -0.71
N ALA A 99 -4.90 26.70 -0.10
CA ALA A 99 -5.08 26.63 1.34
C ALA A 99 -5.66 25.26 1.73
N VAL A 100 -4.95 24.55 2.60
CA VAL A 100 -5.28 23.20 3.05
C VAL A 100 -5.66 23.24 4.53
N ASP A 101 -6.95 23.00 4.79
CA ASP A 101 -7.46 22.77 6.14
C ASP A 101 -7.41 21.25 6.42
N ALA A 102 -6.30 20.80 7.00
CA ALA A 102 -6.02 19.39 7.22
C ALA A 102 -5.72 19.06 8.69
N GLY A 103 -6.48 19.66 9.62
CA GLY A 103 -6.52 19.23 11.02
C GLY A 103 -6.30 20.38 12.02
N PRO A 104 -5.96 20.05 13.29
CA PRO A 104 -5.89 21.06 14.34
C PRO A 104 -4.73 22.03 14.10
N GLY A 105 -5.06 23.33 14.03
CA GLY A 105 -4.11 24.40 13.80
C GLY A 105 -4.64 25.40 12.78
N ARG A 106 -3.76 26.27 12.29
CA ARG A 106 -4.06 27.18 11.18
C ARG A 106 -3.91 26.45 9.85
N PRO A 107 -4.72 26.75 8.82
CA PRO A 107 -4.60 26.14 7.50
C PRO A 107 -3.19 26.25 6.93
N MET A 108 -2.71 25.16 6.35
CA MET A 108 -1.45 25.11 5.61
C MET A 108 -1.61 25.87 4.29
N ARG A 109 -0.62 26.64 3.88
CA ARG A 109 -0.58 27.30 2.57
C ARG A 109 0.48 26.64 1.71
N LEU A 110 0.10 26.23 0.52
CA LEU A 110 0.98 25.63 -0.46
C LEU A 110 1.28 26.64 -1.55
N GLU A 111 2.53 26.69 -1.97
CA GLU A 111 3.01 27.61 -2.99
C GLU A 111 3.96 26.88 -3.94
N ARG A 112 3.79 27.07 -5.25
CA ARG A 112 4.74 26.67 -6.28
C ARG A 112 5.60 27.87 -6.66
N ARG A 113 6.92 27.68 -6.66
CA ARG A 113 7.92 28.71 -7.03
C ARG A 113 8.81 28.15 -8.16
N GLY A 114 8.42 28.39 -9.40
CA GLY A 114 9.06 27.73 -10.55
C GLY A 114 8.88 26.21 -10.47
N ASP A 115 9.98 25.48 -10.36
CA ASP A 115 9.98 24.02 -10.21
C ASP A 115 10.04 23.55 -8.75
N GLU A 116 10.05 24.47 -7.79
CA GLU A 116 10.05 24.18 -6.36
C GLU A 116 8.65 24.21 -5.75
N PHE A 117 8.47 23.43 -4.69
CA PHE A 117 7.24 23.31 -3.93
C PHE A 117 7.48 23.73 -2.50
N TRP A 118 6.63 24.60 -1.97
CA TRP A 118 6.80 25.18 -0.64
C TRP A 118 5.50 25.06 0.15
N ALA A 119 5.64 24.90 1.47
CA ALA A 119 4.52 24.87 2.39
C ALA A 119 4.78 25.79 3.58
N GLU A 120 3.78 26.58 3.96
CA GLU A 120 3.73 27.36 5.19
C GLU A 120 2.68 26.75 6.13
N PHE A 121 3.09 26.34 7.33
CA PHE A 121 2.25 25.62 8.29
C PHE A 121 2.74 25.82 9.72
N ASP A 122 1.96 25.36 10.68
CA ASP A 122 2.32 25.41 12.10
C ASP A 122 3.45 24.41 12.42
N ASP A 123 4.50 24.85 13.12
CA ASP A 123 5.68 24.02 13.40
C ASP A 123 5.34 22.76 14.22
N PRO A 124 5.50 21.54 13.65
CA PRO A 124 5.19 20.31 14.36
C PRO A 124 6.17 20.02 15.50
N GLY A 125 7.37 20.63 15.50
CA GLY A 125 8.39 20.48 16.54
C GLY A 125 8.20 21.38 17.76
N TRP A 126 7.17 22.25 17.78
CA TRP A 126 6.91 23.16 18.89
C TRP A 126 6.36 22.44 20.13
N GLU A 127 7.10 22.54 21.24
CA GLU A 127 6.77 21.93 22.54
C GLU A 127 5.99 22.85 23.50
N GLY A 128 5.80 24.13 23.15
CA GLY A 128 5.08 25.10 23.98
C GLY A 128 3.55 25.05 23.81
N ASP A 129 2.86 26.11 24.24
CA ASP A 129 1.40 26.20 24.07
C ASP A 129 1.01 26.09 22.58
N PRO A 130 0.10 25.17 22.19
CA PRO A 130 -0.33 25.02 20.80
C PRO A 130 -0.88 26.31 20.17
N ARG A 131 -1.41 27.25 20.98
CA ARG A 131 -1.93 28.55 20.51
C ARG A 131 -0.83 29.51 20.07
N ASP A 132 0.37 29.33 20.64
CA ASP A 132 1.56 30.14 20.37
C ASP A 132 2.49 29.46 19.36
N ARG A 133 2.07 28.33 18.78
CA ARG A 133 2.88 27.57 17.81
C ARG A 133 3.30 28.49 16.66
N PRO A 134 4.60 28.62 16.35
CA PRO A 134 5.06 29.46 15.25
C PRO A 134 4.66 28.87 13.89
N ARG A 135 4.57 29.75 12.88
CA ARG A 135 4.49 29.35 11.47
C ARG A 135 5.90 29.13 10.94
N ILE A 136 6.10 28.06 10.19
CA ILE A 136 7.34 27.81 9.46
C ILE A 136 7.02 27.66 7.97
N THR A 137 7.96 28.10 7.13
CA THR A 137 7.95 27.84 5.69
C THR A 137 9.07 26.87 5.36
N ARG A 138 8.76 25.80 4.62
CA ARG A 138 9.72 24.76 4.24
C ARG A 138 9.51 24.31 2.80
N GLN A 139 10.60 23.98 2.14
CA GLN A 139 10.60 23.41 0.79
C GLN A 139 10.25 21.93 0.88
N VAL A 140 9.28 21.50 0.09
CA VAL A 140 8.97 20.08 -0.18
C VAL A 140 9.95 19.59 -1.24
N VAL A 141 10.74 18.59 -0.87
CA VAL A 141 11.89 18.12 -1.67
C VAL A 141 11.73 16.68 -2.14
N MET A 142 10.86 15.90 -1.50
CA MET A 142 10.62 14.49 -1.84
C MET A 142 9.16 14.10 -1.62
N ILE A 143 8.75 13.03 -2.31
CA ILE A 143 7.44 12.39 -2.15
C ILE A 143 7.60 10.89 -1.92
N THR A 144 6.70 10.30 -1.14
CA THR A 144 6.56 8.85 -0.98
C THR A 144 5.12 8.42 -1.25
N GLY A 145 4.95 7.27 -1.91
CA GLY A 145 3.66 6.72 -2.32
C GLY A 145 3.39 6.97 -3.80
N SER A 146 2.79 5.98 -4.48
CA SER A 146 2.77 5.94 -5.95
C SER A 146 1.37 5.95 -6.60
N HIS A 147 0.33 5.39 -5.97
CA HIS A 147 -0.97 5.19 -6.65
C HIS A 147 -2.25 5.37 -5.84
N HIS A 148 -2.21 5.41 -4.49
CA HIS A 148 -3.40 5.71 -3.67
C HIS A 148 -3.28 7.01 -2.88
N GLN A 149 -2.07 7.32 -2.41
CA GLN A 149 -1.79 8.52 -1.66
C GLN A 149 -0.34 8.98 -1.85
N ASN A 150 -0.11 10.29 -1.74
CA ASN A 150 1.23 10.87 -1.70
C ASN A 150 1.48 11.55 -0.34
N ILE A 151 2.57 11.12 0.29
CA ILE A 151 3.17 11.75 1.46
C ILE A 151 4.25 12.70 0.96
N TYR A 152 4.25 13.93 1.45
CA TYR A 152 5.18 14.99 1.03
C TYR A 152 6.18 15.28 2.14
N TRP A 153 7.47 15.25 1.79
CA TRP A 153 8.57 15.44 2.71
C TRP A 153 9.26 16.77 2.46
N TYR A 154 9.41 17.54 3.52
CA TYR A 154 10.10 18.82 3.49
C TYR A 154 11.49 18.73 4.11
N SER A 155 12.40 19.56 3.59
CA SER A 155 13.74 19.71 4.18
C SER A 155 13.66 20.40 5.53
N THR A 156 14.30 19.84 6.55
CA THR A 156 14.33 20.46 7.89
C THR A 156 15.19 21.72 7.94
N GLY A 157 16.07 21.92 6.94
CA GLY A 157 17.13 22.92 6.95
C GLY A 157 18.40 22.48 7.67
N HIS A 158 18.41 21.25 8.23
CA HIS A 158 19.57 20.64 8.87
C HIS A 158 20.06 19.46 8.03
N GLU A 159 21.14 19.68 7.28
CA GLU A 159 21.74 18.68 6.38
C GLU A 159 20.65 17.97 5.54
N ARG A 160 20.76 16.66 5.33
CA ARG A 160 19.81 15.88 4.52
C ARG A 160 18.64 15.31 5.32
N ALA A 161 18.34 15.88 6.50
CA ALA A 161 17.25 15.42 7.33
C ALA A 161 15.90 15.93 6.80
N LEU A 162 14.94 15.01 6.68
CA LEU A 162 13.58 15.31 6.22
C LEU A 162 12.57 15.20 7.36
N ASN A 163 11.48 15.94 7.23
CA ASN A 163 10.26 15.73 8.01
C ASN A 163 9.04 15.80 7.07
N VAL A 164 7.86 15.49 7.57
CA VAL A 164 6.64 15.23 6.80
C VAL A 164 5.64 16.36 6.96
N LEU A 165 4.97 16.73 5.88
CA LEU A 165 3.83 17.64 5.98
C LEU A 165 2.72 17.03 6.87
N PRO A 166 1.93 17.87 7.58
CA PRO A 166 0.85 17.39 8.46
C PRO A 166 -0.33 16.77 7.71
N ALA A 167 -0.31 16.83 6.38
CA ALA A 167 -1.36 16.34 5.49
C ALA A 167 -0.79 15.40 4.42
N VAL A 168 -1.63 14.47 3.98
CA VAL A 168 -1.40 13.52 2.89
C VAL A 168 -2.39 13.82 1.78
N TYR A 169 -1.98 13.64 0.52
CA TYR A 169 -2.90 13.80 -0.62
C TYR A 169 -3.44 12.43 -1.04
N LEU A 170 -4.75 12.25 -0.97
CA LEU A 170 -5.44 11.06 -1.46
C LEU A 170 -5.69 11.21 -2.96
N LEU A 171 -5.13 10.29 -3.75
CA LEU A 171 -5.16 10.38 -5.21
C LEU A 171 -6.55 10.06 -5.77
N ASP A 172 -7.22 9.04 -5.23
CA ASP A 172 -8.55 8.62 -5.70
C ASP A 172 -9.65 9.65 -5.40
N ASP A 173 -9.45 10.43 -4.33
CA ASP A 173 -10.39 11.44 -3.84
C ASP A 173 -9.97 12.87 -4.23
N GLU A 174 -8.81 13.02 -4.89
CA GLU A 174 -8.20 14.29 -5.29
C GLU A 174 -8.24 15.36 -4.18
N ARG A 175 -7.84 14.97 -2.96
CA ARG A 175 -7.96 15.84 -1.80
C ARG A 175 -6.84 15.68 -0.79
N TRP A 176 -6.51 16.79 -0.14
CA TRP A 176 -5.68 16.79 1.05
C TRP A 176 -6.45 16.27 2.25
N THR A 177 -5.76 15.57 3.14
CA THR A 177 -6.34 14.94 4.32
C THR A 177 -5.33 14.95 5.48
N PRO A 178 -5.75 15.23 6.72
CA PRO A 178 -4.89 15.11 7.90
C PRO A 178 -4.18 13.76 7.96
N ARG A 179 -2.87 13.73 8.27
CA ARG A 179 -2.10 12.48 8.26
C ARG A 179 -2.62 11.44 9.26
N ASN A 180 -3.14 11.87 10.40
CA ASN A 180 -3.75 10.97 11.38
C ASN A 180 -5.09 10.38 10.92
N ALA A 181 -5.74 10.97 9.92
CA ALA A 181 -7.02 10.53 9.40
C ALA A 181 -6.90 9.44 8.31
N VAL A 182 -5.70 9.24 7.75
CA VAL A 182 -5.42 8.22 6.72
C VAL A 182 -4.83 6.92 7.27
N VAL A 183 -4.62 6.84 8.59
CA VAL A 183 -4.19 5.64 9.30
C VAL A 183 -5.25 5.24 10.33
N LEU A 184 -5.31 3.96 10.68
CA LEU A 184 -6.15 3.53 11.79
C LEU A 184 -5.42 3.75 13.11
N ALA A 185 -5.52 4.98 13.60
CA ALA A 185 -4.93 5.44 14.86
C ALA A 185 -6.02 5.88 15.87
N PRO A 186 -5.77 5.74 17.19
CA PRO A 186 -6.71 6.17 18.21
C PRO A 186 -7.11 7.65 18.09
N PRO A 187 -8.35 8.02 18.48
CA PRO A 187 -8.82 9.40 18.38
C PRO A 187 -7.99 10.32 19.25
N GLY A 188 -7.60 11.49 18.72
CA GLY A 188 -6.79 12.46 19.44
C GLY A 188 -5.32 12.08 19.62
N GLN A 189 -4.91 10.89 19.17
CA GLN A 189 -3.50 10.53 19.09
C GLN A 189 -2.92 11.03 17.76
N GLY A 190 -1.93 11.92 17.84
CA GLY A 190 -1.17 12.35 16.66
C GLY A 190 -0.30 11.22 16.11
N VAL A 191 -0.03 11.24 14.81
CA VAL A 191 1.02 10.39 14.20
C VAL A 191 2.34 11.14 14.30
N ALA A 192 3.42 10.43 14.61
CA ALA A 192 4.74 11.02 14.77
C ALA A 192 5.16 11.84 13.53
N MET A 193 5.49 13.12 13.75
CA MET A 193 6.07 14.05 12.76
C MET A 193 7.44 14.48 13.27
N LEU A 194 8.39 13.56 13.18
CA LEU A 194 9.73 13.73 13.74
C LEU A 194 10.70 14.10 12.64
N ASP A 195 11.59 15.05 12.93
CA ASP A 195 12.70 15.30 12.04
C ASP A 195 13.57 14.04 11.90
N GLY A 196 13.99 13.73 10.67
CA GLY A 196 14.71 12.51 10.34
C GLY A 196 13.83 11.26 10.20
N HIS A 197 12.50 11.36 10.30
CA HIS A 197 11.63 10.19 10.27
C HIS A 197 11.71 9.40 8.96
N TRP A 198 11.72 10.08 7.80
CA TRP A 198 11.92 9.39 6.51
C TRP A 198 13.27 8.69 6.48
N ASN A 199 14.32 9.40 6.90
CA ASN A 199 15.69 8.91 6.92
C ASN A 199 15.79 7.66 7.79
N ALA A 200 15.15 7.60 8.96
CA ALA A 200 15.31 6.49 9.90
C ALA A 200 14.39 5.30 9.64
N VAL A 201 13.21 5.52 9.05
CA VAL A 201 12.15 4.49 8.98
C VAL A 201 11.78 4.14 7.54
N CYS A 202 11.60 5.15 6.69
CA CYS A 202 11.10 4.92 5.33
C CYS A 202 12.20 4.46 4.37
N ILE A 203 13.44 4.88 4.62
CA ILE A 203 14.58 4.60 3.73
C ILE A 203 14.79 3.10 3.52
N ASP A 204 14.58 2.29 4.57
CA ASP A 204 14.94 0.88 4.61
C ASP A 204 14.12 0.06 3.59
N CYS A 205 12.89 0.50 3.31
CA CYS A 205 11.98 -0.20 2.42
C CYS A 205 11.65 0.56 1.13
N HIS A 206 11.86 1.88 1.08
CA HIS A 206 11.41 2.74 -0.04
C HIS A 206 12.55 3.31 -0.90
N THR A 207 13.74 2.72 -0.81
CA THR A 207 14.92 3.10 -1.60
C THR A 207 15.71 1.85 -2.00
N THR A 208 16.75 2.04 -2.81
CA THR A 208 17.73 1.01 -3.11
C THR A 208 19.05 1.32 -2.42
N HIS A 209 19.50 0.40 -1.55
CA HIS A 209 20.76 0.52 -0.80
C HIS A 209 20.89 1.85 -0.04
N GLY A 210 19.88 2.17 0.76
CA GLY A 210 19.85 3.38 1.58
C GLY A 210 20.80 3.33 2.77
N LYS A 211 21.43 4.46 3.08
CA LYS A 211 22.34 4.69 4.20
C LYS A 211 21.95 5.97 4.89
N THR A 212 21.52 5.89 6.14
CA THR A 212 21.09 7.08 6.90
C THR A 212 22.28 7.96 7.28
N ARG A 213 23.43 7.32 7.54
CA ARG A 213 24.68 7.92 8.03
C ARG A 213 24.47 8.81 9.26
N PHE A 214 23.58 8.38 10.16
CA PHE A 214 23.48 8.98 11.49
C PHE A 214 24.70 8.62 12.33
N ASP A 215 25.28 9.61 13.02
CA ASP A 215 26.42 9.42 13.93
C ASP A 215 26.01 8.88 15.30
N THR A 216 24.77 9.14 15.74
CA THR A 216 24.15 8.56 16.93
C THR A 216 22.84 7.83 16.60
N PRO A 217 22.34 6.93 17.48
CA PRO A 217 21.07 6.23 17.22
C PRO A 217 19.90 7.21 17.06
N PHE A 218 18.98 6.91 16.15
CA PHE A 218 17.79 7.74 15.92
C PHE A 218 17.03 7.97 17.24
N ARG A 219 16.62 9.22 17.49
CA ARG A 219 15.94 9.67 18.72
C ARG A 219 16.77 9.64 20.02
N SER A 220 18.05 9.31 19.98
CA SER A 220 18.91 9.42 21.17
C SER A 220 19.18 10.88 21.57
N GLU A 221 19.12 11.79 20.62
CA GLU A 221 19.20 13.25 20.81
C GLU A 221 18.44 13.99 19.69
N PRO A 222 18.21 15.32 19.79
CA PRO A 222 17.55 16.08 18.73
C PRO A 222 18.30 15.99 17.39
N ILE A 223 17.58 15.86 16.25
CA ILE A 223 18.22 15.66 14.93
C ILE A 223 19.22 16.76 14.59
N ARG A 224 18.95 18.00 15.03
CA ARG A 224 19.79 19.18 14.81
C ARG A 224 21.19 19.06 15.43
N ASN A 225 21.38 18.08 16.31
CA ASN A 225 22.65 17.78 16.96
C ASN A 225 23.32 16.52 16.37
N GLN A 226 22.64 15.79 15.49
CA GLN A 226 23.16 14.60 14.82
C GLN A 226 23.67 14.97 13.43
N SER A 227 24.69 14.28 12.93
CA SER A 227 25.04 14.34 11.51
C SER A 227 24.10 13.44 10.71
N VAL A 228 23.63 13.94 9.56
CA VAL A 228 22.67 13.31 8.66
C VAL A 228 23.14 13.47 7.21
N ASP A 229 24.06 12.60 6.79
CA ASP A 229 24.57 12.52 5.42
C ASP A 229 23.89 11.39 4.63
N THR A 230 22.55 11.40 4.58
CA THR A 230 21.81 10.28 3.99
C THR A 230 22.07 10.12 2.49
N THR A 231 22.41 8.90 2.06
CA THR A 231 22.63 8.53 0.67
C THR A 231 21.86 7.27 0.28
N VAL A 232 21.58 7.10 -1.01
CA VAL A 232 20.97 5.90 -1.59
C VAL A 232 21.71 5.53 -2.88
N ALA A 233 21.63 4.28 -3.34
CA ALA A 233 22.08 3.95 -4.69
C ALA A 233 21.11 4.51 -5.76
N GLU A 234 19.80 4.45 -5.47
CA GLU A 234 18.74 4.99 -6.31
C GLU A 234 17.47 5.27 -5.47
N LEU A 235 16.72 6.31 -5.83
CA LEU A 235 15.42 6.59 -5.23
C LEU A 235 14.34 5.67 -5.84
N GLY A 236 13.42 5.21 -4.99
CA GLY A 236 12.47 4.16 -5.35
C GLY A 236 13.09 2.76 -5.28
N ILE A 237 12.31 1.74 -5.65
CA ILE A 237 12.80 0.36 -5.67
C ILE A 237 13.33 0.07 -7.07
N ALA A 238 14.65 0.08 -7.20
CA ALA A 238 15.41 -0.02 -8.43
C ALA A 238 15.84 -1.46 -8.72
N CYS A 239 16.42 -1.71 -9.90
CA CYS A 239 16.81 -3.06 -10.34
C CYS A 239 17.67 -3.80 -9.30
N GLU A 240 18.64 -3.10 -8.71
CA GLU A 240 19.63 -3.68 -7.81
C GLU A 240 19.09 -3.98 -6.39
N ALA A 241 17.86 -3.54 -6.06
CA ALA A 241 17.17 -3.98 -4.84
C ALA A 241 16.75 -5.46 -4.91
N CYS A 242 16.41 -5.93 -6.11
CA CYS A 242 15.97 -7.31 -6.36
C CYS A 242 17.09 -8.19 -6.94
N HIS A 243 18.02 -7.60 -7.70
CA HIS A 243 19.10 -8.33 -8.37
C HIS A 243 20.46 -8.26 -7.65
N GLY A 244 20.60 -7.37 -6.67
CA GLY A 244 21.86 -7.08 -5.98
C GLY A 244 22.78 -6.14 -6.77
N PRO A 245 23.94 -5.77 -6.21
CA PRO A 245 24.91 -4.87 -6.84
C PRO A 245 25.45 -5.45 -8.16
N ALA A 246 25.32 -4.71 -9.26
CA ALA A 246 25.49 -5.22 -10.60
C ALA A 246 26.82 -4.84 -11.29
N ALA A 247 27.75 -4.13 -10.62
CA ALA A 247 28.99 -3.69 -11.29
C ALA A 247 29.80 -4.84 -11.91
N ALA A 248 29.90 -5.99 -11.22
CA ALA A 248 30.59 -7.18 -11.75
C ALA A 248 29.87 -7.75 -12.99
N HIS A 249 28.53 -7.80 -12.94
CA HIS A 249 27.70 -8.24 -14.06
C HIS A 249 27.87 -7.34 -15.29
N VAL A 250 27.81 -6.02 -15.10
CA VAL A 250 28.00 -5.04 -16.17
C VAL A 250 29.40 -5.16 -16.76
N ALA A 251 30.44 -5.23 -15.93
CA ALA A 251 31.81 -5.36 -16.39
C ALA A 251 32.03 -6.64 -17.23
N ALA A 252 31.49 -7.77 -16.78
CA ALA A 252 31.59 -9.05 -17.49
C ALA A 252 30.82 -9.03 -18.83
N ASN A 253 29.63 -8.44 -18.86
CA ASN A 253 28.72 -8.49 -20.01
C ASN A 253 28.88 -7.36 -21.02
N ARG A 254 29.74 -6.38 -20.75
CA ARG A 254 30.24 -5.45 -21.79
C ARG A 254 30.88 -6.19 -22.96
N ASN A 255 31.43 -7.40 -22.73
CA ASN A 255 31.95 -8.25 -23.80
C ASN A 255 30.79 -8.98 -24.53
N PRO A 256 30.50 -8.67 -25.81
CA PRO A 256 29.45 -9.35 -26.57
C PRO A 256 29.71 -10.84 -26.77
N LEU A 257 30.98 -11.27 -26.91
CA LEU A 257 31.31 -12.69 -27.10
C LEU A 257 30.90 -13.53 -25.90
N ARG A 258 31.09 -13.00 -24.69
CA ARG A 258 30.63 -13.66 -23.45
C ARG A 258 29.11 -13.83 -23.46
N ARG A 259 28.36 -12.78 -23.83
CA ARG A 259 26.89 -12.82 -23.89
C ARG A 259 26.38 -13.86 -24.88
N TYR A 260 26.95 -13.90 -26.08
CA TYR A 260 26.60 -14.90 -27.09
C TYR A 260 26.98 -16.33 -26.66
N ALA A 261 28.14 -16.50 -26.01
CA ALA A 261 28.56 -17.80 -25.48
C ALA A 261 27.61 -18.32 -24.39
N LEU A 262 27.18 -17.46 -23.45
CA LEU A 262 26.18 -17.82 -22.44
C LEU A 262 24.83 -18.18 -23.07
N HIS A 263 24.36 -17.36 -24.02
CA HIS A 263 23.10 -17.60 -24.72
C HIS A 263 23.10 -18.92 -25.49
N ALA A 264 24.17 -19.18 -26.27
CA ALA A 264 24.31 -20.41 -27.04
C ALA A 264 24.49 -21.65 -26.15
N GLY A 265 25.15 -21.50 -25.01
CA GLY A 265 25.36 -22.58 -24.03
C GLY A 265 24.16 -22.83 -23.11
N GLY A 266 23.12 -21.99 -23.13
CA GLY A 266 21.99 -22.07 -22.21
C GLY A 266 22.34 -21.87 -20.73
N ALA A 267 23.55 -21.38 -20.44
CA ALA A 267 24.04 -21.23 -19.07
C ALA A 267 23.46 -19.97 -18.40
N SER A 268 23.16 -20.07 -17.11
CA SER A 268 22.84 -18.89 -16.30
C SER A 268 24.08 -18.01 -16.12
N ASP A 269 23.87 -16.70 -16.01
CA ASP A 269 24.95 -15.78 -15.68
C ASP A 269 25.15 -15.77 -14.15
N PRO A 270 26.28 -16.26 -13.61
CA PRO A 270 26.50 -16.32 -12.17
C PRO A 270 26.87 -14.97 -11.55
N THR A 271 27.01 -13.91 -12.36
CA THR A 271 27.46 -12.59 -11.88
C THR A 271 26.35 -11.71 -11.33
N ILE A 272 25.09 -12.13 -11.43
CA ILE A 272 23.92 -11.41 -10.93
C ILE A 272 22.85 -12.41 -10.46
N VAL A 273 22.03 -12.01 -9.50
CA VAL A 273 20.91 -12.83 -9.04
C VAL A 273 19.72 -12.65 -9.98
N GLU A 274 19.07 -13.76 -10.32
CA GLU A 274 17.75 -13.78 -10.94
C GLU A 274 16.77 -14.40 -9.92
N PRO A 275 15.91 -13.60 -9.25
CA PRO A 275 15.07 -14.08 -8.17
C PRO A 275 14.21 -15.29 -8.53
N THR A 276 13.75 -15.39 -9.79
CA THR A 276 12.93 -16.51 -10.28
C THR A 276 13.69 -17.83 -10.43
N ARG A 277 15.03 -17.80 -10.38
CA ARG A 277 15.90 -18.99 -10.42
C ARG A 277 16.36 -19.46 -9.04
N LEU A 278 16.09 -18.70 -7.99
CA LEU A 278 16.36 -19.11 -6.61
C LEU A 278 15.35 -20.18 -6.17
N ASP A 279 15.68 -20.94 -5.13
CA ASP A 279 14.66 -21.75 -4.49
C ASP A 279 13.54 -20.85 -3.94
N PRO A 280 12.29 -21.35 -3.85
CA PRO A 280 11.12 -20.55 -3.46
C PRO A 280 11.28 -19.77 -2.16
N ARG A 281 12.06 -20.28 -1.19
CA ARG A 281 12.27 -19.62 0.10
C ARG A 281 13.18 -18.42 -0.05
N ARG A 282 14.35 -18.60 -0.68
CA ARG A 282 15.30 -17.50 -1.00
C ARG A 282 14.68 -16.49 -1.95
N SER A 283 13.93 -16.95 -2.95
CA SER A 283 13.19 -16.10 -3.88
C SER A 283 12.20 -15.19 -3.16
N SER A 284 11.40 -15.75 -2.24
CA SER A 284 10.42 -14.97 -1.47
C SER A 284 11.07 -13.98 -0.50
N GLN A 285 12.30 -14.25 -0.04
CA GLN A 285 13.06 -13.34 0.83
C GLN A 285 13.50 -12.06 0.12
N VAL A 286 13.63 -12.08 -1.22
CA VAL A 286 13.87 -10.86 -2.01
C VAL A 286 12.72 -9.87 -1.81
N CYS A 287 11.47 -10.34 -1.77
CA CYS A 287 10.32 -9.50 -1.47
C CYS A 287 10.20 -9.21 0.04
N GLY A 288 10.52 -10.21 0.86
CA GLY A 288 10.45 -10.14 2.32
C GLY A 288 11.36 -9.09 2.95
N GLN A 289 12.42 -8.63 2.27
CA GLN A 289 13.27 -7.55 2.78
C GLN A 289 12.49 -6.24 3.05
N CYS A 290 11.40 -6.00 2.29
CA CYS A 290 10.51 -4.86 2.48
C CYS A 290 9.11 -5.28 2.94
N HIS A 291 8.54 -6.32 2.33
CA HIS A 291 7.17 -6.79 2.60
C HIS A 291 7.08 -7.68 3.85
N SER A 292 7.85 -7.36 4.89
CA SER A 292 7.80 -8.09 6.16
C SER A 292 7.85 -7.19 7.39
N ILE A 293 7.35 -7.72 8.50
CA ILE A 293 7.46 -7.12 9.83
C ILE A 293 8.79 -7.60 10.38
N TRP A 294 9.77 -6.72 10.39
CA TRP A 294 11.11 -7.02 10.87
C TRP A 294 11.67 -5.92 11.75
N GLU A 295 12.66 -6.29 12.57
CA GLU A 295 13.42 -5.38 13.42
C GLU A 295 14.92 -5.69 13.31
N PHE A 296 15.77 -4.73 13.65
CA PHE A 296 17.20 -4.98 13.81
C PHE A 296 17.43 -5.92 14.99
N PRO A 297 18.36 -6.90 14.89
CA PRO A 297 18.61 -7.83 15.99
C PRO A 297 19.18 -7.13 17.23
N ASP A 298 19.95 -6.05 17.03
CA ASP A 298 20.51 -5.20 18.08
C ASP A 298 20.94 -3.82 17.52
N PRO A 299 21.24 -2.83 18.39
CA PRO A 299 21.68 -1.50 17.97
C PRO A 299 23.02 -1.47 17.21
N THR A 300 23.85 -2.51 17.28
CA THR A 300 25.09 -2.59 16.51
C THR A 300 24.78 -2.90 15.05
N ALA A 301 23.84 -3.82 14.80
CA ALA A 301 23.34 -4.12 13.46
C ALA A 301 22.63 -2.92 12.83
N GLU A 302 21.84 -2.16 13.61
CA GLU A 302 21.25 -0.89 13.18
C GLU A 302 22.33 0.13 12.79
N ARG A 303 23.36 0.33 13.62
CA ARG A 303 24.47 1.25 13.30
C ARG A 303 25.27 0.81 12.07
N ALA A 304 25.52 -0.48 11.91
CA ALA A 304 26.18 -1.00 10.72
C ALA A 304 25.33 -0.73 9.45
N ALA A 305 24.00 -0.89 9.55
CA ALA A 305 23.08 -0.56 8.47
C ALA A 305 23.02 0.94 8.17
N SER A 306 23.01 1.80 9.19
CA SER A 306 23.08 3.26 9.05
C SER A 306 24.30 3.68 8.21
N ALA A 307 25.47 3.10 8.49
CA ALA A 307 26.72 3.47 7.83
C ALA A 307 26.92 2.83 6.45
N ALA A 308 26.61 1.54 6.30
CA ALA A 308 26.96 0.73 5.13
C ALA A 308 25.76 0.25 4.30
N GLY A 309 24.54 0.53 4.74
CA GLY A 309 23.29 0.04 4.17
C GLY A 309 22.91 -1.34 4.71
N LEU A 310 21.69 -1.78 4.41
CA LEU A 310 21.20 -3.09 4.85
C LEU A 310 22.15 -4.19 4.31
N PRO A 311 22.57 -5.18 5.14
CA PRO A 311 23.56 -6.17 4.71
C PRO A 311 22.98 -7.30 3.87
N PHE A 312 21.66 -7.53 3.89
CA PHE A 312 20.99 -8.54 3.06
C PHE A 312 21.27 -8.30 1.57
N ARG A 313 21.63 -9.35 0.82
CA ARG A 313 21.65 -9.33 -0.65
C ARG A 313 20.68 -10.37 -1.19
N PRO A 314 20.03 -10.11 -2.35
CA PRO A 314 19.19 -11.11 -2.99
C PRO A 314 19.93 -12.44 -3.16
N GLY A 315 19.34 -13.53 -2.69
CA GLY A 315 19.97 -14.85 -2.62
C GLY A 315 20.50 -15.25 -1.24
N ASP A 316 20.65 -14.31 -0.30
CA ASP A 316 21.03 -14.60 1.09
C ASP A 316 19.84 -15.11 1.92
N GLU A 317 20.11 -15.58 3.15
CA GLU A 317 19.08 -15.84 4.17
C GLU A 317 18.73 -14.54 4.91
N LEU A 318 17.52 -14.02 4.66
CA LEU A 318 17.06 -12.76 5.28
C LEU A 318 17.15 -12.77 6.81
N ARG A 319 16.84 -13.91 7.46
CA ARG A 319 16.82 -14.02 8.92
C ARG A 319 18.22 -14.02 9.58
N GLU A 320 19.29 -14.13 8.80
CA GLU A 320 20.66 -13.97 9.32
C GLU A 320 20.99 -12.49 9.60
N THR A 321 20.25 -11.57 8.97
CA THR A 321 20.52 -10.13 9.07
C THR A 321 19.39 -9.35 9.75
N ARG A 322 18.21 -9.96 9.90
CA ARG A 322 16.99 -9.32 10.39
C ARG A 322 16.20 -10.22 11.33
N PHE A 323 15.59 -9.64 12.36
CA PHE A 323 14.59 -10.32 13.15
C PHE A 323 13.23 -10.20 12.45
N VAL A 324 12.82 -11.22 11.69
CA VAL A 324 11.48 -11.28 11.09
C VAL A 324 10.46 -11.77 12.13
N ALA A 325 9.52 -10.91 12.52
CA ALA A 325 8.51 -11.21 13.53
C ALA A 325 7.53 -12.30 13.05
N GLN A 326 7.41 -13.39 13.78
CA GLN A 326 6.46 -14.48 13.52
C GLN A 326 5.90 -14.96 14.86
N PRO A 327 4.78 -14.41 15.35
CA PRO A 327 4.26 -14.72 16.67
C PRO A 327 4.07 -16.22 16.94
N ARG A 328 3.72 -17.01 15.91
CA ARG A 328 3.56 -18.47 16.02
C ARG A 328 4.86 -19.23 16.22
N VAL A 329 5.97 -18.69 15.70
CA VAL A 329 7.29 -19.36 15.69
C VAL A 329 8.20 -18.79 16.76
N ASN A 330 8.35 -17.46 16.80
CA ASN A 330 9.29 -16.75 17.68
C ASN A 330 8.60 -15.85 18.73
N GLY A 331 7.28 -16.00 18.93
CA GLY A 331 6.49 -15.20 19.87
C GLY A 331 6.97 -15.25 21.33
N ARG A 332 7.64 -16.35 21.72
CA ARG A 332 8.20 -16.55 23.07
C ARG A 332 9.71 -16.33 23.14
N SER A 333 10.34 -15.86 22.06
CA SER A 333 11.77 -15.56 22.05
C SER A 333 12.11 -14.36 22.96
N PRO A 334 13.34 -14.26 23.49
CA PRO A 334 13.78 -13.07 24.22
C PRO A 334 13.64 -11.79 23.39
N ALA A 335 13.98 -11.83 22.11
CA ALA A 335 13.85 -10.70 21.19
C ALA A 335 12.39 -10.21 21.09
N MET A 336 11.43 -11.11 20.86
CA MET A 336 10.02 -10.74 20.83
C MET A 336 9.54 -10.14 22.16
N ARG A 337 9.95 -10.72 23.31
CA ARG A 337 9.58 -10.16 24.62
C ARG A 337 10.12 -8.75 24.81
N ASN A 338 11.34 -8.48 24.37
CA ASN A 338 11.94 -7.15 24.46
C ASN A 338 11.20 -6.15 23.56
N LEU A 339 10.83 -6.55 22.34
CA LEU A 339 10.04 -5.72 21.43
C LEU A 339 8.67 -5.39 22.02
N ILE A 340 7.96 -6.38 22.59
CA ILE A 340 6.67 -6.15 23.26
C ILE A 340 6.83 -5.28 24.52
N ALA A 341 7.94 -5.41 25.25
CA ALA A 341 8.20 -4.58 26.43
C ALA A 341 8.49 -3.12 26.05
N ALA A 342 9.18 -2.89 24.93
CA ALA A 342 9.45 -1.56 24.39
C ALA A 342 8.19 -0.94 23.76
N ASP A 343 7.37 -1.78 23.12
CA ASP A 343 6.15 -1.38 22.45
C ASP A 343 5.05 -2.45 22.62
N PRO A 344 4.12 -2.26 23.58
CA PRO A 344 3.05 -3.23 23.85
C PRO A 344 2.15 -3.53 22.65
N ASP A 345 2.12 -2.64 21.65
CA ASP A 345 1.31 -2.79 20.44
C ASP A 345 2.07 -3.36 19.25
N PHE A 346 3.35 -3.74 19.41
CA PHE A 346 4.16 -4.35 18.36
C PHE A 346 3.45 -5.54 17.67
N VAL A 347 2.97 -6.50 18.48
CA VAL A 347 2.25 -7.68 17.95
C VAL A 347 0.81 -7.32 17.59
N ARG A 348 0.06 -6.72 18.52
CA ARG A 348 -1.39 -6.46 18.35
C ARG A 348 -1.70 -5.50 17.20
N GLY A 349 -0.79 -4.56 16.94
CA GLY A 349 -0.90 -3.58 15.87
C GLY A 349 -0.54 -4.12 14.49
N SER A 350 0.09 -5.31 14.41
CA SER A 350 0.56 -5.89 13.13
C SER A 350 -0.04 -7.28 12.84
N PHE A 351 -0.48 -7.99 13.88
CA PHE A 351 -0.97 -9.36 13.82
C PHE A 351 -2.29 -9.53 14.59
N TRP A 352 -3.12 -10.45 14.13
CA TRP A 352 -4.19 -11.05 14.91
C TRP A 352 -3.61 -11.91 16.04
N ALA A 353 -4.42 -12.26 17.04
CA ALA A 353 -3.93 -12.95 18.24
C ALA A 353 -3.36 -14.36 17.98
N ASP A 354 -3.69 -14.98 16.85
CA ASP A 354 -3.11 -16.25 16.37
C ASP A 354 -1.82 -16.07 15.55
N GLY A 355 -1.37 -14.83 15.36
CA GLY A 355 -0.14 -14.50 14.65
C GLY A 355 -0.29 -14.28 13.15
N LEU A 356 -1.49 -14.37 12.59
CA LEU A 356 -1.72 -13.99 11.19
C LEU A 356 -1.61 -12.47 11.02
N VAL A 357 -1.12 -12.04 9.87
CA VAL A 357 -0.94 -10.62 9.55
C VAL A 357 -2.28 -9.88 9.57
N ARG A 358 -2.27 -8.67 10.12
CA ARG A 358 -3.43 -7.77 10.23
C ARG A 358 -3.26 -6.46 9.44
N VAL A 359 -2.07 -6.20 8.90
CA VAL A 359 -1.72 -4.95 8.20
C VAL A 359 -1.22 -5.20 6.78
N SER A 360 -1.36 -4.21 5.90
CA SER A 360 -0.86 -4.27 4.52
C SER A 360 0.65 -4.13 4.42
N GLY A 361 1.24 -4.51 3.28
CA GLY A 361 2.67 -4.33 3.01
C GLY A 361 3.55 -5.27 3.83
N ARG A 362 2.98 -6.36 4.37
CA ARG A 362 3.63 -7.35 5.24
C ARG A 362 3.34 -8.78 4.78
N GLU A 363 3.10 -8.94 3.48
CA GLU A 363 2.61 -10.18 2.86
C GLU A 363 3.58 -11.36 3.01
N TYR A 364 4.89 -11.11 3.15
CA TYR A 364 5.88 -12.17 3.38
C TYR A 364 5.64 -12.90 4.70
N ASN A 365 5.25 -12.20 5.77
CA ASN A 365 4.87 -12.86 7.03
C ASN A 365 3.65 -13.76 6.84
N GLY A 366 2.72 -13.35 5.98
CA GLY A 366 1.57 -14.17 5.64
C GLY A 366 1.96 -15.43 4.87
N LEU A 367 2.81 -15.27 3.85
CA LEU A 367 3.33 -16.35 3.02
C LEU A 367 4.07 -17.41 3.84
N ILE A 368 5.02 -17.00 4.69
CA ILE A 368 5.86 -17.95 5.46
C ILE A 368 5.10 -18.72 6.53
N ASP A 369 3.90 -18.25 6.92
CA ASP A 369 2.97 -18.95 7.81
C ASP A 369 1.91 -19.75 7.05
N SER A 370 1.90 -19.69 5.71
CA SER A 370 0.95 -20.44 4.89
C SER A 370 1.36 -21.92 4.75
N PRO A 371 0.42 -22.87 4.88
CA PRO A 371 0.66 -24.28 4.55
C PRO A 371 1.18 -24.50 3.12
N CYS A 372 0.79 -23.65 2.16
CA CYS A 372 1.28 -23.72 0.79
C CYS A 372 2.79 -23.42 0.67
N PHE A 373 3.38 -22.79 1.69
CA PHE A 373 4.81 -22.51 1.81
C PHE A 373 5.53 -23.47 2.77
N THR A 374 4.91 -23.77 3.92
CA THR A 374 5.55 -24.59 4.97
C THR A 374 5.49 -26.07 4.67
N ASP A 375 4.38 -26.55 4.10
CA ASP A 375 4.04 -27.98 4.01
C ASP A 375 4.13 -28.51 2.57
N ALA A 376 4.69 -27.72 1.66
CA ALA A 376 4.83 -28.10 0.26
C ALA A 376 5.67 -29.38 0.10
N ALA A 377 5.14 -30.33 -0.68
CA ALA A 377 5.76 -31.65 -0.85
C ALA A 377 7.09 -31.61 -1.63
N ALA A 378 7.30 -30.56 -2.44
CA ALA A 378 8.50 -30.38 -3.25
C ALA A 378 8.75 -28.88 -3.56
N PRO A 379 9.99 -28.46 -3.85
CA PRO A 379 10.33 -27.07 -4.15
C PRO A 379 9.46 -26.44 -5.26
N GLU A 380 9.26 -27.13 -6.38
CA GLU A 380 8.46 -26.66 -7.51
C GLU A 380 6.96 -26.46 -7.18
N ARG A 381 6.49 -27.04 -6.07
CA ARG A 381 5.12 -26.86 -5.56
C ARG A 381 5.04 -25.93 -4.35
N THR A 382 6.16 -25.34 -3.95
CA THR A 382 6.19 -24.40 -2.84
C THR A 382 5.71 -23.04 -3.33
N LEU A 383 4.68 -22.51 -2.69
CA LEU A 383 4.18 -21.17 -3.00
C LEU A 383 5.31 -20.15 -2.79
N SER A 384 5.44 -19.19 -3.69
CA SER A 384 6.34 -18.04 -3.56
C SER A 384 5.65 -16.80 -4.08
N CYS A 385 6.25 -15.62 -3.86
CA CYS A 385 5.75 -14.38 -4.45
C CYS A 385 5.63 -14.50 -5.99
N PHE A 386 6.59 -15.16 -6.64
CA PHE A 386 6.62 -15.34 -8.10
C PHE A 386 5.66 -16.42 -8.62
N SER A 387 5.01 -17.18 -7.74
CA SER A 387 3.90 -18.06 -8.15
C SER A 387 2.68 -17.27 -8.63
N CYS A 388 2.56 -15.99 -8.25
CA CYS A 388 1.44 -15.11 -8.61
C CYS A 388 1.88 -13.78 -9.23
N HIS A 389 3.04 -13.23 -8.84
CA HIS A 389 3.54 -11.94 -9.31
C HIS A 389 4.65 -12.11 -10.34
N THR A 390 4.78 -11.12 -11.22
CA THR A 390 5.95 -10.95 -12.09
C THR A 390 6.47 -9.54 -11.91
N MET A 391 7.79 -9.36 -11.79
CA MET A 391 8.37 -8.02 -11.64
C MET A 391 8.64 -7.33 -12.98
N HIS A 392 8.60 -8.08 -14.08
CA HIS A 392 8.69 -7.58 -15.43
C HIS A 392 7.58 -8.18 -16.26
N LYS A 393 6.74 -7.33 -16.84
CA LYS A 393 5.65 -7.78 -17.68
C LYS A 393 6.19 -8.58 -18.86
N THR A 394 5.64 -9.77 -19.07
CA THR A 394 6.06 -10.63 -20.18
C THR A 394 5.43 -10.16 -21.50
N PRO A 395 6.04 -10.46 -22.66
CA PRO A 395 5.47 -10.15 -23.96
C PRO A 395 4.09 -10.80 -24.21
N GLU A 396 3.82 -11.94 -23.58
CA GLU A 396 2.58 -12.71 -23.73
C GLU A 396 1.41 -12.12 -22.93
N ASP A 397 1.69 -11.26 -21.95
CA ASP A 397 0.66 -10.55 -21.21
C ASP A 397 -0.03 -9.52 -22.12
N PRO A 398 -1.34 -9.63 -22.39
CA PRO A 398 -2.02 -8.75 -23.35
C PRO A 398 -2.28 -7.34 -22.80
N ARG A 399 -2.13 -7.13 -21.50
CA ARG A 399 -2.40 -5.84 -20.85
C ARG A 399 -1.41 -4.77 -21.32
N THR A 400 -1.74 -3.52 -21.11
CA THR A 400 -0.76 -2.43 -21.12
C THR A 400 0.14 -2.49 -19.87
N ILE A 401 1.25 -1.74 -19.86
CA ILE A 401 2.11 -1.64 -18.67
C ILE A 401 1.34 -1.03 -17.49
N ALA A 402 0.53 0.00 -17.74
CA ALA A 402 -0.26 0.66 -16.71
C ALA A 402 -1.30 -0.29 -16.09
N GLU A 403 -2.05 -1.02 -16.90
CA GLU A 403 -3.02 -2.00 -16.40
C GLU A 403 -2.35 -3.13 -15.60
N TRP A 404 -1.22 -3.65 -16.06
CA TRP A 404 -0.46 -4.66 -15.31
C TRP A 404 0.06 -4.11 -13.97
N ALA A 405 0.62 -2.90 -13.97
CA ALA A 405 1.09 -2.25 -12.75
C ALA A 405 -0.06 -2.02 -11.74
N ASP A 406 -1.24 -1.64 -12.22
CA ASP A 406 -2.45 -1.42 -11.41
C ASP A 406 -2.96 -2.71 -10.76
N THR A 407 -2.72 -3.88 -11.38
CA THR A 407 -2.97 -5.18 -10.72
C THR A 407 -1.96 -5.56 -9.65
N HIS A 408 -1.14 -4.62 -9.16
CA HIS A 408 -0.02 -4.88 -8.26
C HIS A 408 0.98 -5.89 -8.84
N GLN A 409 1.23 -5.77 -10.15
CA GLN A 409 2.18 -6.60 -10.89
C GLN A 409 1.88 -8.11 -10.81
N VAL A 410 0.61 -8.48 -10.65
CA VAL A 410 0.15 -9.88 -10.74
C VAL A 410 0.35 -10.38 -12.17
N SER A 411 0.88 -11.59 -12.32
CA SER A 411 1.12 -12.26 -13.60
C SER A 411 -0.18 -12.48 -14.38
N ALA A 412 -0.08 -12.54 -15.71
CA ALA A 412 -1.24 -12.82 -16.56
C ALA A 412 -1.92 -14.13 -16.13
N GLY A 413 -3.25 -14.12 -15.99
CA GLY A 413 -4.04 -15.26 -15.52
C GLY A 413 -4.02 -15.49 -14.00
N MET A 414 -3.04 -14.96 -13.27
CA MET A 414 -2.90 -15.15 -11.82
C MET A 414 -3.79 -14.20 -10.99
N GLY A 415 -4.60 -13.36 -11.63
CA GLY A 415 -5.67 -12.59 -10.96
C GLY A 415 -6.94 -13.42 -10.68
N GLY A 416 -7.02 -14.64 -11.20
CA GLY A 416 -8.14 -15.57 -11.01
C GLY A 416 -7.66 -16.94 -10.53
N ASP A 417 -8.57 -17.92 -10.52
CA ASP A 417 -8.37 -19.19 -9.81
C ASP A 417 -7.22 -20.07 -10.35
N ALA A 418 -6.69 -19.74 -11.54
CA ALA A 418 -5.49 -20.35 -12.11
C ALA A 418 -4.28 -20.31 -11.15
N ALA A 419 -4.19 -19.28 -10.31
CA ALA A 419 -3.15 -19.16 -9.30
C ALA A 419 -3.18 -20.30 -8.26
N CYS A 420 -4.37 -20.85 -8.00
CA CYS A 420 -4.57 -21.98 -7.10
C CYS A 420 -4.59 -23.30 -7.88
N THR A 421 -5.32 -23.36 -8.99
CA THR A 421 -5.55 -24.61 -9.73
C THR A 421 -4.33 -25.13 -10.47
N GLN A 422 -3.26 -24.33 -10.64
CA GLN A 422 -1.95 -24.84 -11.08
C GLN A 422 -1.37 -25.93 -10.16
N CYS A 423 -1.75 -25.91 -8.87
CA CYS A 423 -1.39 -26.93 -7.88
C CYS A 423 -2.59 -27.77 -7.43
N HIS A 424 -3.82 -27.27 -7.62
CA HIS A 424 -5.06 -27.89 -7.16
C HIS A 424 -5.98 -28.30 -8.33
N ASP A 425 -5.42 -28.98 -9.32
CA ASP A 425 -6.11 -29.43 -10.53
C ASP A 425 -7.33 -30.32 -10.25
N GLY A 426 -7.25 -31.19 -9.24
CA GLY A 426 -8.37 -32.03 -8.82
C GLY A 426 -9.61 -31.25 -8.36
N ILE A 427 -9.41 -30.05 -7.78
CA ILE A 427 -10.51 -29.16 -7.39
C ILE A 427 -11.06 -28.40 -8.61
N ALA A 428 -10.19 -28.07 -9.57
CA ALA A 428 -10.57 -27.34 -10.78
C ALA A 428 -11.62 -28.08 -11.63
N ALA A 429 -11.63 -29.41 -11.55
CA ALA A 429 -12.56 -30.25 -12.29
C ALA A 429 -14.03 -30.06 -11.85
N ASP A 430 -14.28 -29.73 -10.59
CA ASP A 430 -15.63 -29.48 -10.07
C ASP A 430 -15.59 -28.43 -8.94
N VAL A 431 -15.39 -27.17 -9.35
CA VAL A 431 -15.31 -26.04 -8.41
C VAL A 431 -16.61 -25.85 -7.63
N ALA A 432 -17.77 -26.17 -8.22
CA ALA A 432 -19.05 -26.02 -7.54
C ALA A 432 -19.21 -27.06 -6.42
N ALA A 433 -18.78 -28.31 -6.63
CA ALA A 433 -18.77 -29.31 -5.57
C ALA A 433 -17.86 -28.92 -4.40
N HIS A 434 -16.73 -28.26 -4.68
CA HIS A 434 -15.83 -27.79 -3.62
C HIS A 434 -16.35 -26.54 -2.91
N THR A 435 -16.81 -25.54 -3.67
CA THR A 435 -17.15 -24.21 -3.14
C THR A 435 -18.60 -24.10 -2.67
N HIS A 436 -19.47 -25.01 -3.10
CA HIS A 436 -20.92 -24.98 -2.88
C HIS A 436 -21.59 -23.71 -3.42
N HIS A 437 -20.96 -23.05 -4.39
CA HIS A 437 -21.47 -21.89 -5.09
C HIS A 437 -21.61 -22.18 -6.59
N ALA A 438 -22.40 -21.35 -7.29
CA ALA A 438 -22.50 -21.45 -8.75
C ALA A 438 -21.11 -21.17 -9.38
N PRO A 439 -20.65 -21.95 -10.38
CA PRO A 439 -19.27 -21.92 -10.86
C PRO A 439 -18.71 -20.53 -11.20
N GLU A 440 -19.53 -19.68 -11.81
CA GLU A 440 -19.12 -18.33 -12.26
C GLU A 440 -19.35 -17.24 -11.21
N SER A 441 -19.89 -17.60 -10.04
CA SER A 441 -20.17 -16.62 -8.98
C SER A 441 -18.89 -16.21 -8.24
N ALA A 442 -18.94 -15.03 -7.60
CA ALA A 442 -17.85 -14.59 -6.74
C ALA A 442 -17.54 -15.58 -5.60
N GLY A 443 -18.52 -16.37 -5.15
CA GLY A 443 -18.33 -17.40 -4.11
C GLY A 443 -17.50 -18.60 -4.57
N SER A 444 -17.38 -18.84 -5.89
CA SER A 444 -16.53 -19.90 -6.44
C SER A 444 -15.08 -19.46 -6.68
N ARG A 445 -14.72 -18.21 -6.38
CA ARG A 445 -13.33 -17.73 -6.45
C ARG A 445 -12.52 -18.20 -5.25
N CYS A 446 -11.45 -18.96 -5.49
CA CYS A 446 -10.55 -19.49 -4.46
C CYS A 446 -10.04 -18.38 -3.52
N TYR A 447 -9.65 -17.24 -4.10
CA TYR A 447 -9.17 -16.06 -3.37
C TYR A 447 -10.15 -15.56 -2.30
N ASN A 448 -11.45 -15.58 -2.56
CA ASN A 448 -12.43 -14.99 -1.66
C ASN A 448 -12.59 -15.80 -0.37
N CYS A 449 -12.34 -17.11 -0.43
CA CYS A 449 -12.40 -18.00 0.73
C CYS A 449 -11.02 -18.18 1.38
N HIS A 450 -9.99 -18.45 0.57
CA HIS A 450 -8.68 -18.86 1.09
C HIS A 450 -7.71 -17.70 1.34
N MET A 451 -8.00 -16.51 0.79
CA MET A 451 -7.24 -15.28 1.00
C MET A 451 -8.18 -14.12 1.36
N PRO A 452 -8.96 -14.23 2.45
CA PRO A 452 -10.00 -13.26 2.78
C PRO A 452 -9.39 -11.89 3.11
N TYR A 453 -10.22 -10.85 3.00
CA TYR A 453 -9.85 -9.47 3.27
C TYR A 453 -9.78 -9.18 4.78
N THR A 454 -8.73 -9.69 5.43
CA THR A 454 -8.54 -9.63 6.89
C THR A 454 -7.34 -8.79 7.32
N SER A 455 -6.61 -8.21 6.35
CA SER A 455 -5.57 -7.22 6.60
C SER A 455 -6.08 -5.82 6.26
N TYR A 456 -5.62 -4.81 6.99
CA TYR A 456 -6.00 -3.42 6.79
C TYR A 456 -4.81 -2.59 6.29
N GLY A 457 -5.06 -1.68 5.36
CA GLY A 457 -4.15 -0.58 5.11
C GLY A 457 -4.58 0.31 3.94
N LEU A 458 -4.03 1.52 3.88
CA LEU A 458 -4.37 2.52 2.87
C LEU A 458 -5.88 2.80 2.80
N LEU A 459 -6.54 2.88 3.97
CA LEU A 459 -7.99 3.05 4.12
C LEU A 459 -8.83 1.96 3.43
N ARG A 460 -8.28 0.76 3.25
CA ARG A 460 -8.92 -0.37 2.55
C ARG A 460 -8.63 -1.68 3.27
N ALA A 461 -9.36 -2.73 2.89
CA ALA A 461 -9.01 -4.08 3.27
C ALA A 461 -8.12 -4.72 2.18
N ILE A 462 -7.11 -5.47 2.60
CA ILE A 462 -6.16 -6.20 1.77
C ILE A 462 -6.32 -7.70 2.03
N ARG A 463 -6.07 -8.51 1.00
CA ARG A 463 -6.14 -9.98 1.11
C ARG A 463 -5.05 -10.51 2.02
N SER A 464 -5.42 -11.44 2.89
CA SER A 464 -4.46 -12.27 3.61
C SER A 464 -3.62 -13.07 2.63
N HIS A 465 -2.30 -13.08 2.86
CA HIS A 465 -1.36 -13.97 2.17
C HIS A 465 -1.04 -15.22 2.98
N THR A 466 -1.59 -15.34 4.19
CA THR A 466 -1.67 -16.64 4.88
C THR A 466 -2.83 -17.39 4.26
N VAL A 467 -2.56 -18.14 3.18
CA VAL A 467 -3.57 -18.95 2.49
C VAL A 467 -4.09 -20.00 3.48
N THR A 468 -5.36 -19.93 3.87
CA THR A 468 -5.96 -20.78 4.91
C THR A 468 -7.30 -21.36 4.48
N SER A 469 -7.76 -22.44 5.10
CA SER A 469 -9.15 -22.90 4.94
C SER A 469 -10.10 -22.09 5.84
N PRO A 470 -11.26 -21.63 5.34
CA PRO A 470 -12.24 -20.90 6.14
C PRO A 470 -12.69 -21.68 7.38
N THR A 471 -12.85 -20.98 8.50
CA THR A 471 -13.44 -21.53 9.72
C THR A 471 -14.14 -20.43 10.52
N VAL A 472 -15.19 -20.78 11.27
CA VAL A 472 -15.83 -19.85 12.21
C VAL A 472 -15.01 -19.68 13.49
N ARG A 473 -14.11 -20.63 13.79
CA ARG A 473 -13.31 -20.62 15.02
C ARG A 473 -12.52 -19.32 15.21
N GLU A 474 -11.95 -18.79 14.13
CA GLU A 474 -11.17 -17.54 14.19
C GLU A 474 -12.00 -16.32 14.60
N SER A 475 -13.28 -16.28 14.20
CA SER A 475 -14.18 -15.19 14.58
C SER A 475 -14.55 -15.24 16.05
N VAL A 476 -14.73 -16.46 16.59
CA VAL A 476 -15.13 -16.66 18.00
C VAL A 476 -13.93 -16.49 18.95
N GLU A 477 -12.80 -17.11 18.62
CA GLU A 477 -11.64 -17.17 19.53
C GLU A 477 -10.76 -15.91 19.44
N ILE A 478 -10.68 -15.28 18.26
CA ILE A 478 -9.70 -14.21 17.97
C ILE A 478 -10.40 -12.90 17.58
N GLY A 479 -11.65 -12.96 17.13
CA GLY A 479 -12.38 -11.80 16.60
C GLY A 479 -12.04 -11.47 15.14
N ARG A 480 -11.26 -12.29 14.43
CA ARG A 480 -10.97 -12.06 13.01
C ARG A 480 -12.23 -12.33 12.16
N PRO A 481 -12.66 -11.40 11.29
CA PRO A 481 -13.75 -11.67 10.36
C PRO A 481 -13.44 -12.87 9.45
N ASN A 482 -14.34 -13.85 9.39
CA ASN A 482 -14.19 -15.01 8.51
C ASN A 482 -14.67 -14.74 7.08
N ALA A 483 -14.16 -15.52 6.12
CA ALA A 483 -14.45 -15.37 4.70
C ALA A 483 -15.94 -15.39 4.35
N CYS A 484 -16.73 -16.28 4.97
CA CYS A 484 -18.15 -16.44 4.67
C CYS A 484 -18.93 -15.17 5.04
N ASN A 485 -18.73 -14.66 6.25
CA ASN A 485 -19.45 -13.49 6.75
C ASN A 485 -18.88 -12.14 6.27
N LEU A 486 -17.86 -12.15 5.42
CA LEU A 486 -17.44 -10.96 4.65
C LEU A 486 -18.21 -10.79 3.33
N CYS A 487 -18.96 -11.82 2.90
CA CYS A 487 -19.91 -11.75 1.78
C CYS A 487 -21.36 -11.90 2.26
N HIS A 488 -21.63 -12.90 3.11
CA HIS A 488 -22.92 -13.13 3.76
C HIS A 488 -23.03 -12.30 5.05
N LEU A 489 -23.06 -10.98 4.84
CA LEU A 489 -23.13 -9.97 5.88
C LEU A 489 -24.43 -10.06 6.69
N ASP A 490 -25.48 -10.65 6.12
CA ASP A 490 -26.78 -10.86 6.77
C ASP A 490 -26.88 -12.17 7.56
N ARG A 491 -25.82 -12.96 7.67
CA ARG A 491 -25.83 -14.26 8.35
C ARG A 491 -25.07 -14.26 9.68
N THR A 492 -25.51 -15.13 10.58
CA THR A 492 -24.90 -15.34 11.91
C THR A 492 -23.65 -16.22 11.81
N LEU A 493 -22.86 -16.29 12.89
CA LEU A 493 -21.76 -17.26 12.95
C LEU A 493 -22.27 -18.70 13.04
N ALA A 494 -23.46 -18.91 13.65
CA ALA A 494 -24.10 -20.22 13.67
C ALA A 494 -24.43 -20.72 12.27
N TRP A 495 -24.98 -19.87 11.41
CA TRP A 495 -25.25 -20.22 10.02
C TRP A 495 -23.97 -20.67 9.30
N SER A 496 -22.89 -19.90 9.41
CA SER A 496 -21.61 -20.24 8.78
C SER A 496 -21.04 -21.55 9.34
N ALA A 497 -21.17 -21.78 10.65
CA ALA A 497 -20.68 -22.99 11.28
C ALA A 497 -21.48 -24.23 10.85
N ASP A 498 -22.79 -24.08 10.66
CA ASP A 498 -23.65 -25.15 10.14
C ASP A 498 -23.28 -25.49 8.69
N GLN A 499 -23.09 -24.49 7.81
CA GLN A 499 -22.63 -24.76 6.43
C GLN A 499 -21.28 -25.45 6.39
N LEU A 500 -20.29 -24.98 7.17
CA LEU A 500 -18.96 -25.59 7.20
C LEU A 500 -18.97 -27.02 7.77
N ARG A 501 -19.87 -27.32 8.71
CA ARG A 501 -20.09 -28.68 9.20
C ARG A 501 -20.69 -29.55 8.11
N ASP A 502 -21.76 -29.08 7.48
CA ASP A 502 -22.53 -29.88 6.54
C ASP A 502 -21.76 -30.13 5.23
N TRP A 503 -20.94 -29.17 4.79
CA TRP A 503 -20.13 -29.26 3.56
C TRP A 503 -18.78 -29.95 3.78
N TYR A 504 -18.09 -29.65 4.87
CA TYR A 504 -16.69 -30.06 5.07
C TYR A 504 -16.45 -30.88 6.35
N GLY A 505 -17.50 -31.20 7.10
CA GLY A 505 -17.38 -31.98 8.35
C GLY A 505 -16.68 -31.23 9.48
N GLN A 506 -16.54 -29.89 9.41
CA GLN A 506 -15.91 -29.12 10.48
C GLN A 506 -16.75 -29.19 11.76
N SER A 507 -16.09 -29.35 12.91
CA SER A 507 -16.75 -29.28 14.22
C SER A 507 -17.06 -27.81 14.57
N PRO A 508 -18.34 -27.44 14.75
CA PRO A 508 -18.70 -26.08 15.15
C PRO A 508 -18.04 -25.68 16.48
N PRO A 509 -17.52 -24.44 16.62
CA PRO A 509 -17.05 -23.95 17.91
C PRO A 509 -18.23 -23.72 18.88
N ASP A 510 -17.91 -23.48 20.17
CA ASP A 510 -18.92 -23.10 21.15
C ASP A 510 -19.40 -21.66 20.89
N LEU A 511 -20.57 -21.53 20.26
CA LEU A 511 -21.20 -20.25 19.96
C LEU A 511 -22.13 -19.81 21.09
N ARG A 512 -22.04 -18.55 21.49
CA ARG A 512 -22.81 -17.98 22.60
C ARG A 512 -23.84 -16.97 22.12
N GLY A 513 -25.04 -17.02 22.70
CA GLY A 513 -26.10 -16.01 22.60
C GLY A 513 -26.21 -15.33 21.23
N GLU A 514 -25.63 -14.13 21.13
CA GLU A 514 -25.69 -13.24 19.97
C GLU A 514 -24.96 -13.78 18.74
N GLU A 515 -23.90 -14.58 18.89
CA GLU A 515 -23.21 -15.22 17.76
C GLU A 515 -24.13 -16.19 16.99
N ARG A 516 -25.18 -16.69 17.68
CA ARG A 516 -26.21 -17.54 17.09
C ARG A 516 -27.37 -16.77 16.50
N SER A 517 -27.71 -15.61 17.07
CA SER A 517 -28.96 -14.90 16.79
C SER A 517 -28.81 -13.57 16.07
N VAL A 518 -27.60 -13.02 15.97
CA VAL A 518 -27.30 -11.74 15.30
C VAL A 518 -26.29 -11.98 14.20
N ALA A 519 -26.48 -11.30 13.06
CA ALA A 519 -25.56 -11.40 11.94
C ALA A 519 -24.15 -10.98 12.37
N ALA A 520 -23.14 -11.76 11.98
CA ALA A 520 -21.76 -11.56 12.44
C ALA A 520 -21.24 -10.17 12.08
N SER A 521 -21.60 -9.68 10.89
CA SER A 521 -21.20 -8.35 10.43
C SER A 521 -21.81 -7.22 11.28
N VAL A 522 -23.05 -7.40 11.76
CA VAL A 522 -23.71 -6.43 12.66
C VAL A 522 -23.00 -6.40 14.01
N LEU A 523 -22.59 -7.56 14.53
CA LEU A 523 -21.78 -7.63 15.75
C LEU A 523 -20.44 -6.92 15.58
N TRP A 524 -19.72 -7.15 14.49
CA TRP A 524 -18.43 -6.52 14.23
C TRP A 524 -18.55 -4.99 14.05
N LEU A 525 -19.60 -4.50 13.39
CA LEU A 525 -19.82 -3.06 13.22
C LEU A 525 -20.21 -2.33 14.51
N LEU A 526 -21.08 -2.95 15.31
CA LEU A 526 -21.62 -2.29 16.50
C LEU A 526 -20.72 -2.48 17.72
N ALA A 527 -20.23 -3.70 17.93
CA ALA A 527 -19.53 -4.10 19.14
C ALA A 527 -18.01 -4.37 18.94
N GLY A 528 -17.55 -4.62 17.70
CA GLY A 528 -16.16 -4.96 17.41
C GLY A 528 -15.16 -3.81 17.61
N ASP A 529 -13.87 -4.14 17.62
CA ASP A 529 -12.77 -3.18 17.66
C ASP A 529 -12.69 -2.33 16.39
N ALA A 530 -11.87 -1.28 16.40
CA ALA A 530 -11.80 -0.35 15.26
C ALA A 530 -11.37 -1.01 13.94
N GLY A 531 -10.50 -2.03 13.99
CA GLY A 531 -10.07 -2.77 12.81
C GLY A 531 -11.16 -3.68 12.27
N GLN A 532 -11.91 -4.37 13.14
CA GLN A 532 -13.10 -5.15 12.75
C GLN A 532 -14.15 -4.25 12.10
N ARG A 533 -14.41 -3.06 12.67
CA ARG A 533 -15.34 -2.08 12.10
C ARG A 533 -14.87 -1.60 10.73
N ALA A 534 -13.58 -1.28 10.57
CA ALA A 534 -13.02 -0.84 9.29
C ALA A 534 -13.15 -1.92 8.20
N LEU A 535 -12.73 -3.16 8.48
CA LEU A 535 -12.81 -4.27 7.53
C LEU A 535 -14.26 -4.60 7.16
N THR A 536 -15.16 -4.61 8.14
CA THR A 536 -16.57 -4.93 7.90
C THR A 536 -17.28 -3.79 7.15
N ALA A 537 -17.02 -2.53 7.50
CA ALA A 537 -17.55 -1.38 6.77
C ALA A 537 -17.10 -1.39 5.30
N TRP A 538 -15.83 -1.76 5.05
CA TRP A 538 -15.32 -1.92 3.69
C TRP A 538 -16.07 -3.03 2.94
N SER A 539 -16.30 -4.17 3.58
CA SER A 539 -17.06 -5.29 2.99
C SER A 539 -18.49 -4.92 2.60
N TYR A 540 -19.18 -4.06 3.36
CA TYR A 540 -20.50 -3.55 3.00
C TYR A 540 -20.51 -2.77 1.67
N GLY A 541 -19.37 -2.21 1.27
CA GLY A 541 -19.22 -1.48 0.02
C GLY A 541 -18.92 -2.36 -1.20
N ARG A 542 -18.63 -3.65 -1.00
CA ARG A 542 -18.21 -4.56 -2.07
C ARG A 542 -19.40 -5.17 -2.81
N GLU A 543 -19.33 -5.18 -4.13
CA GLU A 543 -20.32 -5.80 -5.00
C GLU A 543 -20.62 -7.27 -4.63
N PRO A 544 -19.66 -8.21 -4.49
CA PRO A 544 -19.97 -9.59 -4.10
C PRO A 544 -20.74 -9.74 -2.78
N ALA A 545 -20.48 -8.86 -1.81
CA ALA A 545 -21.16 -8.90 -0.52
C ALA A 545 -22.57 -8.31 -0.60
N GLN A 546 -22.73 -7.25 -1.39
CA GLN A 546 -24.03 -6.65 -1.67
C GLN A 546 -24.95 -7.58 -2.49
N GLU A 547 -24.40 -8.32 -3.45
CA GLU A 547 -25.13 -9.35 -4.19
C GLU A 547 -25.59 -10.49 -3.28
N ALA A 548 -24.69 -10.98 -2.41
CA ALA A 548 -24.98 -12.10 -1.53
C ALA A 548 -25.96 -11.76 -0.38
N SER A 549 -25.94 -10.52 0.12
CA SER A 549 -26.70 -10.12 1.31
C SER A 549 -27.86 -9.16 1.05
N GLY A 550 -27.89 -8.54 -0.13
CA GLY A 550 -28.78 -7.43 -0.45
C GLY A 550 -28.42 -6.13 0.30
N THR A 551 -28.78 -4.98 -0.27
CA THR A 551 -28.37 -3.65 0.26
C THR A 551 -29.44 -2.94 1.11
N SER A 552 -30.68 -3.44 1.09
CA SER A 552 -31.84 -2.73 1.67
C SER A 552 -31.75 -2.42 3.16
N TRP A 553 -30.90 -3.12 3.91
CA TRP A 553 -30.73 -3.01 5.36
C TRP A 553 -29.41 -2.40 5.79
N MET A 554 -28.49 -2.13 4.87
CA MET A 554 -27.10 -1.76 5.20
C MET A 554 -26.95 -0.30 5.69
N VAL A 555 -27.79 0.61 5.21
CA VAL A 555 -27.67 2.06 5.47
C VAL A 555 -27.71 2.40 6.97
N PRO A 556 -28.62 1.84 7.80
CA PRO A 556 -28.61 2.09 9.24
C PRO A 556 -27.28 1.83 9.93
N TYR A 557 -26.58 0.76 9.55
CA TYR A 557 -25.31 0.37 10.17
C TYR A 557 -24.15 1.24 9.70
N LEU A 558 -24.05 1.51 8.40
CA LEU A 558 -23.03 2.41 7.89
C LEU A 558 -23.26 3.86 8.35
N GLY A 559 -24.52 4.28 8.48
CA GLY A 559 -24.90 5.58 9.03
C GLY A 559 -24.43 5.76 10.47
N GLU A 560 -24.50 4.72 11.31
CA GLU A 560 -23.93 4.74 12.67
C GLU A 560 -22.40 4.96 12.63
N LEU A 561 -21.70 4.34 11.68
CA LEU A 561 -20.25 4.48 11.54
C LEU A 561 -19.80 5.84 10.98
N LEU A 562 -20.69 6.65 10.40
CA LEU A 562 -20.38 8.07 10.16
C LEU A 562 -20.12 8.82 11.49
N GLY A 563 -20.62 8.29 12.60
CA GLY A 563 -20.31 8.78 13.94
C GLY A 563 -19.06 8.19 14.58
N ASP A 564 -18.34 7.27 13.92
CA ASP A 564 -17.28 6.48 14.58
C ASP A 564 -16.15 7.37 15.13
N PRO A 565 -15.56 7.05 16.30
CA PRO A 565 -14.45 7.81 16.83
C PRO A 565 -13.19 7.81 15.92
N TYR A 566 -13.01 6.79 15.08
CA TYR A 566 -11.85 6.69 14.18
C TYR A 566 -12.16 7.29 12.80
N ASP A 567 -11.39 8.29 12.38
CA ASP A 567 -11.55 8.99 11.10
C ASP A 567 -11.54 7.99 9.92
N ALA A 568 -10.59 7.06 9.93
CA ALA A 568 -10.48 6.00 8.94
C ALA A 568 -11.77 5.17 8.79
N VAL A 569 -12.43 4.81 9.90
CA VAL A 569 -13.70 4.06 9.88
C VAL A 569 -14.81 4.91 9.26
N ARG A 570 -14.87 6.21 9.60
CA ARG A 570 -15.84 7.15 9.02
C ARG A 570 -15.66 7.31 7.52
N PHE A 571 -14.41 7.41 7.05
CA PHE A 571 -14.10 7.50 5.63
C PHE A 571 -14.60 6.26 4.87
N ILE A 572 -14.26 5.07 5.39
CA ILE A 572 -14.63 3.80 4.77
C ILE A 572 -16.16 3.64 4.75
N ALA A 573 -16.84 3.96 5.85
CA ALA A 573 -18.29 3.90 5.92
C ALA A 573 -18.98 4.80 4.90
N ALA A 574 -18.48 6.04 4.73
CA ALA A 574 -19.00 6.97 3.73
C ALA A 574 -18.77 6.47 2.30
N ARG A 575 -17.59 5.90 2.02
CA ARG A 575 -17.28 5.30 0.71
C ARG A 575 -18.19 4.11 0.41
N SER A 576 -18.43 3.24 1.39
CA SER A 576 -19.35 2.10 1.25
C SER A 576 -20.82 2.53 1.13
N LEU A 577 -21.24 3.62 1.79
CA LEU A 577 -22.59 4.16 1.58
C LEU A 577 -22.79 4.63 0.14
N ARG A 578 -21.79 5.26 -0.47
CA ARG A 578 -21.87 5.75 -1.85
C ARG A 578 -22.01 4.64 -2.89
N THR A 579 -21.71 3.39 -2.55
CA THR A 579 -21.96 2.25 -3.46
C THR A 579 -23.39 1.72 -3.36
N ILE A 580 -24.17 2.15 -2.36
CA ILE A 580 -25.58 1.79 -2.22
C ILE A 580 -26.42 2.76 -3.06
N SER A 581 -27.28 2.20 -3.91
CA SER A 581 -28.11 3.01 -4.80
C SER A 581 -28.95 4.05 -4.04
N GLY A 582 -28.98 5.30 -4.51
CA GLY A 582 -29.64 6.44 -3.86
C GLY A 582 -28.76 7.21 -2.86
N PHE A 583 -27.50 6.80 -2.66
CA PHE A 583 -26.53 7.46 -1.79
C PHE A 583 -25.22 7.83 -2.52
N GLU A 584 -25.17 7.67 -3.85
CA GLU A 584 -24.00 7.92 -4.69
C GLU A 584 -23.47 9.36 -4.54
N THR A 585 -24.38 10.30 -4.26
CA THR A 585 -24.08 11.73 -4.12
C THR A 585 -23.89 12.18 -2.67
N LEU A 586 -23.79 11.25 -1.71
CA LEU A 586 -23.64 11.55 -0.29
C LEU A 586 -22.45 12.50 -0.04
N GLN A 587 -22.78 13.73 0.33
CA GLN A 587 -21.84 14.73 0.79
C GLN A 587 -21.49 14.47 2.25
N TYR A 588 -20.22 14.18 2.52
CA TYR A 588 -19.76 13.86 3.85
C TYR A 588 -18.27 14.16 4.00
N ASP A 589 -17.96 15.06 4.93
CA ASP A 589 -16.61 15.30 5.39
C ASP A 589 -16.36 14.50 6.68
N PHE A 590 -15.59 13.42 6.53
CA PHE A 590 -15.23 12.52 7.62
C PHE A 590 -14.30 13.15 8.66
N THR A 591 -13.62 14.24 8.33
CA THR A 591 -12.79 15.04 9.25
C THR A 591 -13.51 16.29 9.77
N GLY A 592 -14.72 16.54 9.28
CA GLY A 592 -15.52 17.70 9.61
C GLY A 592 -16.01 17.71 11.06
N SER A 593 -16.64 18.83 11.43
CA SER A 593 -17.17 19.03 12.78
C SER A 593 -18.15 17.93 13.18
N ARG A 594 -18.22 17.66 14.49
CA ARG A 594 -19.13 16.65 15.04
C ARG A 594 -20.58 16.89 14.62
N ASP A 595 -21.02 18.14 14.60
CA ASP A 595 -22.40 18.49 14.25
C ASP A 595 -22.69 18.22 12.77
N ALA A 596 -21.79 18.62 11.86
CA ALA A 596 -21.91 18.32 10.42
C ALA A 596 -21.95 16.81 10.16
N ARG A 597 -21.13 16.03 10.90
CA ARG A 597 -21.14 14.57 10.80
C ARG A 597 -22.45 13.95 11.29
N ILE A 598 -22.99 14.46 12.40
CA ILE A 598 -24.30 14.02 12.93
C ILE A 598 -25.42 14.35 11.95
N GLU A 599 -25.43 15.57 11.38
CA GLU A 599 -26.41 15.97 10.39
C GLU A 599 -26.40 15.06 9.16
N ALA A 600 -25.22 14.72 8.64
CA ALA A 600 -25.07 13.80 7.52
C ALA A 600 -25.58 12.38 7.87
N ALA A 601 -25.24 11.86 9.05
CA ALA A 601 -25.70 10.56 9.51
C ALA A 601 -27.23 10.49 9.66
N VAL A 602 -27.82 11.51 10.31
CA VAL A 602 -29.28 11.64 10.46
C VAL A 602 -29.97 11.80 9.10
N GLY A 603 -29.37 12.58 8.19
CA GLY A 603 -29.83 12.76 6.82
C GLY A 603 -29.88 11.45 6.07
N ALA A 604 -28.81 10.65 6.13
CA ALA A 604 -28.74 9.34 5.49
C ALA A 604 -29.80 8.36 6.03
N LEU A 605 -29.96 8.32 7.36
CA LEU A 605 -30.99 7.50 8.01
C LEU A 605 -32.41 7.93 7.62
N ARG A 606 -32.67 9.24 7.52
CA ARG A 606 -33.97 9.77 7.09
C ARG A 606 -34.26 9.43 5.63
N ALA A 607 -33.28 9.60 4.75
CA ALA A 607 -33.38 9.25 3.34
C ALA A 607 -33.70 7.76 3.17
N TRP A 608 -33.00 6.89 3.91
CA TRP A 608 -33.28 5.45 3.91
C TRP A 608 -34.69 5.15 4.41
N ARG A 609 -35.10 5.69 5.57
CA ARG A 609 -36.44 5.49 6.16
C ARG A 609 -37.59 5.89 5.22
N ASN A 610 -37.36 6.91 4.40
CA ASN A 610 -38.34 7.40 3.43
C ASN A 610 -38.26 6.68 2.07
N SER A 611 -37.27 5.79 1.88
CA SER A 611 -37.10 5.04 0.64
C SER A 611 -37.95 3.76 0.63
N PRO A 612 -38.27 3.22 -0.56
CA PRO A 612 -38.95 1.92 -0.68
C PRO A 612 -38.17 0.73 -0.08
N ARG A 613 -36.90 0.92 0.28
CA ARG A 613 -36.05 -0.11 0.92
C ARG A 613 -36.33 -0.23 2.41
N ALA A 614 -36.84 0.82 3.05
CA ALA A 614 -37.22 0.73 4.44
C ALA A 614 -38.34 -0.30 4.60
N ARG A 615 -38.28 -1.10 5.67
CA ARG A 615 -39.29 -2.10 6.03
C ARG A 615 -39.45 -3.29 5.07
N THR A 616 -38.52 -3.49 4.12
CA THR A 616 -38.53 -4.70 3.26
C THR A 616 -38.00 -5.93 3.97
N ARG A 617 -37.09 -5.75 4.92
CA ARG A 617 -36.46 -6.82 5.71
C ARG A 617 -37.21 -7.03 7.03
N ARG A 618 -37.27 -8.29 7.47
CA ARG A 618 -37.94 -8.75 8.71
C ARG A 618 -37.07 -9.74 9.49
N ASP A 619 -35.79 -9.77 9.14
CA ASP A 619 -34.83 -10.76 9.60
C ASP A 619 -34.37 -10.36 11.01
N PRO A 620 -34.66 -11.17 12.05
CA PRO A 620 -34.28 -10.84 13.42
C PRO A 620 -32.76 -10.82 13.62
N GLU A 621 -32.00 -11.57 12.82
CA GLU A 621 -30.54 -11.54 12.82
C GLU A 621 -29.95 -10.19 12.39
N LEU A 622 -30.73 -9.43 11.60
CA LEU A 622 -30.44 -8.05 11.23
C LEU A 622 -31.13 -7.05 12.16
N LEU A 623 -31.60 -7.47 13.34
CA LEU A 623 -32.28 -6.60 14.30
C LEU A 623 -33.52 -5.90 13.70
N PHE A 624 -34.21 -6.53 12.74
CA PHE A 624 -35.50 -6.04 12.25
C PHE A 624 -36.64 -6.77 12.95
N GLY A 625 -37.64 -6.01 13.40
CA GLY A 625 -38.88 -6.53 13.93
C GLY A 625 -39.76 -7.14 12.84
N VAL A 626 -40.79 -7.87 13.28
CA VAL A 626 -41.77 -8.50 12.39
C VAL A 626 -42.53 -7.48 11.54
N ASP A 627 -42.60 -6.22 11.96
CA ASP A 627 -43.23 -5.11 11.24
C ASP A 627 -42.27 -4.41 10.25
N GLY A 628 -41.02 -4.88 10.17
CA GLY A 628 -39.96 -4.31 9.34
C GLY A 628 -39.31 -3.06 9.93
N THR A 629 -39.59 -2.72 11.20
CA THR A 629 -38.89 -1.64 11.90
C THR A 629 -37.56 -2.13 12.43
N LEU A 630 -36.55 -1.25 12.41
CA LEU A 630 -35.24 -1.54 13.00
C LEU A 630 -35.35 -1.46 14.54
N ASP A 631 -34.93 -2.52 15.23
CA ASP A 631 -34.81 -2.56 16.69
C ASP A 631 -33.60 -1.72 17.13
N THR A 632 -33.84 -0.41 17.17
CA THR A 632 -32.85 0.57 17.64
C THR A 632 -32.42 0.35 19.09
N ALA A 633 -33.25 -0.30 19.92
CA ALA A 633 -32.87 -0.61 21.29
C ALA A 633 -31.86 -1.76 21.34
N ALA A 634 -32.03 -2.81 20.53
CA ALA A 634 -31.02 -3.87 20.37
C ALA A 634 -29.72 -3.33 19.78
N MET A 635 -29.82 -2.52 18.72
CA MET A 635 -28.66 -1.87 18.12
C MET A 635 -27.89 -1.04 19.16
N ARG A 636 -28.59 -0.28 19.99
CA ARG A 636 -27.98 0.51 21.07
C ARG A 636 -27.29 -0.36 22.13
N ARG A 637 -27.90 -1.47 22.56
CA ARG A 637 -27.29 -2.42 23.52
C ARG A 637 -25.99 -3.03 23.00
N LEU A 638 -25.90 -3.28 21.69
CA LEU A 638 -24.67 -3.75 21.05
C LEU A 638 -23.62 -2.64 20.99
N PHE A 639 -24.03 -1.44 20.56
CA PHE A 639 -23.16 -0.28 20.51
C PHE A 639 -22.57 0.09 21.88
N ASP A 640 -23.36 0.02 22.95
CA ASP A 640 -22.89 0.33 24.31
C ASP A 640 -21.85 -0.69 24.84
N ARG A 641 -21.70 -1.84 24.17
CA ARG A 641 -20.67 -2.87 24.45
C ARG A 641 -19.50 -2.82 23.46
N ARG A 642 -19.41 -1.77 22.64
CA ARG A 642 -18.34 -1.61 21.67
C ARG A 642 -16.97 -1.67 22.32
N ASP A 643 -16.07 -2.43 21.70
CA ASP A 643 -14.67 -2.41 22.05
C ASP A 643 -14.07 -1.04 21.71
N THR A 644 -13.84 -0.27 22.78
CA THR A 644 -13.27 1.07 22.76
C THR A 644 -11.78 1.06 23.13
N ARG A 645 -11.15 -0.11 23.25
CA ARG A 645 -9.71 -0.20 23.46
C ARG A 645 -8.99 0.55 22.32
N PRO A 646 -8.03 1.42 22.63
CA PRO A 646 -7.22 2.07 21.60
C PRO A 646 -6.57 1.02 20.70
N LEU A 647 -6.69 1.18 19.40
CA LEU A 647 -6.05 0.32 18.40
C LEU A 647 -5.28 1.20 17.42
N PHE A 648 -3.99 0.94 17.32
CA PHE A 648 -3.14 1.49 16.28
C PHE A 648 -2.71 0.34 15.37
N LEU A 649 -3.08 0.39 14.09
CA LEU A 649 -2.59 -0.56 13.10
C LEU A 649 -1.32 -0.02 12.45
N ARG A 650 -0.25 -0.82 12.51
CA ARG A 650 1.12 -0.47 12.12
C ARG A 650 1.36 -0.75 10.64
N GLU A 651 0.67 0.02 9.80
CA GLU A 651 0.83 0.00 8.33
C GLU A 651 2.24 0.38 7.87
#